data_AF-A0A914D7D4-F1
#
_entry.id   AF-A0A914D7D4-F1
#
_cell.length_a   1.000
_cell.length_b   1.000
_cell.length_c   1.000
_cell.angle_alpha   90.00
_cell.angle_beta   90.00
_cell.angle_gamma   90.00
#
_symmetry.space_group_name_H-M   'P 1'
#
loop_
_entity.id
_entity.type
_entity.pdbx_description
1 polymer ?
#
loop_
_entity_poly.entity_id
_entity_poly.type
_entity_poly.pdbx_seq_one_letter_code
_entity_poly.pdbx_strand_id
1 'polypeptide(L)'
;MLVDTNGRFLTPVVKPTVSNPFNQVDQALKNAELNGQITVELRHQMAGAVQLLEKILALPFDSIIVPSFGCFLLGSDIIQEEKPLDLLLNVPTPRLELSSLHLERRWLTLKTNFDLMVAHFVARHFKAARDLCQKISNEKIHELPANLQKLLNIDLKQINGYKNSLRLSTAQPPSLSMRESLVSTTRARAKFDASLECLAFKKSLIVRRRLIIQLQNPEHQNELAEEIRNEIEKCKLPVMCQNLYSTAYFLSGFVNGFSEAIRRSLVSSFEKRGLNIPLRNLCLPSVSELPPLPPRNIIEGIITCGPPLWDIIASQNFHSIKQALLALGDQRVPFRLPHRYSVSDLLGEPLLSRIPQANYDQVAIFLGKMEQQCSNLNLAVWEDFINKFATDLTALLTNSPEFQVYFVLEAVRIKVDIWNRRLFRTEDDVPDALATQQLLEQIKKLMSPGSAAANFLLKFMLPIIACLVNLTEWPWIIQLEKNRPNSPYYIVALLLAHYMSAGSIERAQGLSRGWWEMLMPTFEDSSRRQTSGAQQMIISKRQFMEFVTLIKDSKSIDFILSYLITLYNFVLGPPTEGERIPVDRRLFHYNIEPWRNVPFNLTPEKLDRKYIEELFEVISKNALYVNPINAFWLRTFGDYYYVKEDFKYAARLYLESIIACTNGLTTKLFPDNVVDDLLWTKLIRCCGELRLPTIATILGQMRRDINPHLIQVESILAETFGSLDAGVEYFPLIGDMNLMEFMAAAYAKLNLNYQLEQLKKVVPTKALNPNNCYLIAQEEKDRRKMRFMRVLCSHFFDRNI
;
A
#
# COMPACT_ATOMS: atom_id res chain seq x y z
N MET A 1 -57.28 -22.36 28.12
CA MET A 1 -56.20 -22.83 27.23
C MET A 1 -54.90 -22.85 28.00
N LEU A 2 -54.51 -23.99 28.57
CA LEU A 2 -53.16 -24.18 29.10
C LEU A 2 -52.28 -24.60 27.92
N VAL A 3 -51.60 -23.63 27.31
CA VAL A 3 -50.62 -23.91 26.26
C VAL A 3 -49.35 -24.41 26.96
N ASP A 4 -49.01 -25.67 26.72
CA ASP A 4 -47.82 -26.33 27.26
C ASP A 4 -46.58 -25.42 27.13
N THR A 5 -46.04 -25.03 28.27
CA THR A 5 -44.90 -24.11 28.35
C THR A 5 -43.59 -24.77 27.95
N ASN A 6 -43.56 -26.11 27.81
CA ASN A 6 -42.35 -26.86 27.53
C ASN A 6 -41.95 -26.87 26.04
N GLY A 7 -42.84 -26.46 25.13
CA GLY A 7 -42.51 -26.23 23.72
C GLY A 7 -41.83 -24.89 23.42
N ARG A 8 -41.53 -24.07 24.44
CA ARG A 8 -41.03 -22.69 24.28
C ARG A 8 -39.54 -22.58 23.95
N PHE A 9 -38.78 -23.67 24.10
CA PHE A 9 -37.36 -23.71 23.74
C PHE A 9 -37.10 -24.95 22.88
N LEU A 10 -36.41 -24.77 21.74
CA LEU A 10 -35.81 -25.89 21.03
C LEU A 10 -34.77 -26.51 21.96
N THR A 11 -35.11 -27.59 22.66
CA THR A 11 -34.09 -28.43 23.30
C THR A 11 -33.11 -28.86 22.21
N PRO A 12 -31.79 -28.74 22.43
CA PRO A 12 -30.81 -29.13 21.44
C PRO A 12 -31.09 -30.57 21.03
N VAL A 13 -31.39 -30.79 19.74
CA VAL A 13 -31.59 -32.13 19.20
C VAL A 13 -30.32 -32.91 19.52
N VAL A 14 -30.46 -33.97 20.31
CA VAL A 14 -29.36 -34.90 20.60
C VAL A 14 -28.89 -35.42 19.24
N LYS A 15 -27.70 -35.02 18.80
CA LYS A 15 -27.14 -35.51 17.54
C LYS A 15 -26.89 -37.01 17.70
N PRO A 16 -27.45 -37.88 16.85
CA PRO A 16 -27.18 -39.30 16.95
C PRO A 16 -25.69 -39.54 16.66
N THR A 17 -24.94 -40.01 17.65
CA THR A 17 -23.67 -40.68 17.40
C THR A 17 -23.96 -42.12 17.02
N VAL A 18 -23.86 -42.38 15.71
CA VAL A 18 -23.60 -43.66 15.03
C VAL A 18 -24.62 -44.81 15.23
N SER A 19 -25.19 -45.26 14.10
CA SER A 19 -25.74 -46.60 13.83
C SER A 19 -26.19 -47.45 15.05
N ASN A 20 -27.50 -47.44 15.35
CA ASN A 20 -28.11 -48.44 16.22
C ASN A 20 -28.09 -49.81 15.51
N PRO A 21 -27.31 -50.80 15.97
CA PRO A 21 -27.23 -52.12 15.32
C PRO A 21 -28.51 -52.96 15.53
N PHE A 22 -29.42 -52.53 16.42
CA PHE A 22 -30.58 -53.32 16.84
C PHE A 22 -31.93 -52.81 16.31
N ASN A 23 -31.94 -51.85 15.38
CA ASN A 23 -33.15 -51.40 14.67
C ASN A 23 -34.33 -51.04 15.62
N GLN A 24 -34.04 -50.49 16.81
CA GLN A 24 -35.08 -50.04 17.74
C GLN A 24 -35.54 -48.63 17.36
N VAL A 25 -36.86 -48.46 17.26
CA VAL A 25 -37.52 -47.18 16.95
C VAL A 25 -37.28 -46.20 18.09
N ASP A 26 -36.67 -45.05 17.77
CA ASP A 26 -36.40 -44.00 18.74
C ASP A 26 -37.71 -43.33 19.20
N GLN A 27 -38.14 -43.66 20.42
CA GLN A 27 -39.35 -43.11 21.02
C GLN A 27 -39.29 -41.58 21.16
N ALA A 28 -38.10 -40.99 21.28
CA ALA A 28 -37.96 -39.53 21.37
C ALA A 28 -38.29 -38.86 20.02
N LEU A 29 -37.94 -39.49 18.90
CA LEU A 29 -38.28 -39.00 17.56
C LEU A 29 -39.78 -39.08 17.31
N LYS A 30 -40.40 -40.21 17.69
CA LYS A 30 -41.85 -40.42 17.55
C LYS A 30 -42.65 -39.40 18.39
N ASN A 31 -42.18 -39.09 19.60
CA ASN A 31 -42.78 -38.06 20.45
C ASN A 31 -42.59 -36.64 19.90
N ALA A 32 -41.43 -36.36 19.27
CA ALA A 32 -41.18 -35.07 18.63
C ALA A 32 -42.08 -34.85 17.40
N GLU A 33 -42.30 -35.87 16.58
CA GLU A 33 -43.26 -35.82 15.47
C GLU A 33 -44.70 -35.63 15.95
N LEU A 34 -45.11 -36.35 17.01
CA LEU A 34 -46.44 -36.20 17.60
C LEU A 34 -46.67 -34.78 18.13
N ASN A 35 -45.68 -34.21 18.82
CA ASN A 35 -45.74 -32.81 19.28
C ASN A 35 -45.78 -31.81 18.12
N GLY A 36 -45.08 -32.11 17.02
CA GLY A 36 -45.17 -31.35 15.78
C GLY A 36 -46.57 -31.35 15.18
N GLN A 37 -47.22 -32.52 15.11
CA GLN A 37 -48.57 -32.68 14.59
C GLN A 37 -49.62 -31.96 15.46
N ILE A 38 -49.55 -32.12 16.79
CA ILE A 38 -50.42 -31.41 17.74
C ILE A 38 -50.27 -29.89 17.60
N THR A 39 -49.05 -29.39 17.39
CA THR A 39 -48.81 -27.96 17.17
C THR A 39 -49.44 -27.44 15.88
N VAL A 40 -49.47 -28.25 14.81
CA VAL A 40 -50.11 -27.89 13.54
C VAL A 40 -51.63 -27.90 13.67
N GLU A 41 -52.18 -28.86 14.40
CA GLU A 41 -53.62 -28.98 14.63
C GLU A 41 -54.17 -27.85 15.52
N LEU A 42 -53.43 -27.49 16.58
CA LEU A 42 -53.72 -26.32 17.42
C LEU A 42 -53.72 -25.01 16.63
N ARG A 43 -52.86 -24.88 15.60
CA ARG A 43 -52.85 -23.71 14.70
C ARG A 43 -54.07 -23.65 13.80
N HIS A 44 -54.59 -24.79 13.35
CA HIS A 44 -55.79 -24.82 12.50
C HIS A 44 -57.05 -24.40 13.26
N GLN A 45 -57.18 -24.79 14.54
CA GLN A 45 -58.33 -24.39 15.37
C GLN A 45 -58.24 -22.94 15.93
N MET A 46 -57.10 -22.29 15.74
CA MET A 46 -56.80 -20.97 16.29
C MET A 46 -57.69 -19.85 15.73
N ALA A 47 -58.11 -19.95 14.47
CA ALA A 47 -59.00 -18.96 13.85
C ALA A 47 -60.38 -18.92 14.53
N GLY A 48 -60.93 -20.08 14.91
CA GLY A 48 -62.20 -20.17 15.64
C GLY A 48 -62.10 -19.61 17.05
N ALA A 49 -60.96 -19.85 17.73
CA ALA A 49 -60.69 -19.29 19.06
C ALA A 49 -60.58 -17.76 19.05
N VAL A 50 -59.90 -17.17 18.05
CA VAL A 50 -59.79 -15.72 17.88
C VAL A 50 -61.17 -15.10 17.61
N GLN A 51 -61.96 -15.68 16.70
CA GLN A 51 -63.32 -15.21 16.42
C GLN A 51 -64.24 -15.26 17.65
N LEU A 52 -64.11 -16.29 18.50
CA LEU A 52 -64.88 -16.39 19.73
C LEU A 52 -64.50 -15.29 20.73
N LEU A 53 -63.20 -15.02 20.92
CA LEU A 53 -62.72 -13.97 21.83
C LEU A 53 -63.12 -12.56 21.35
N GLU A 54 -63.08 -12.32 20.03
CA GLU A 54 -63.59 -11.07 19.44
C GLU A 54 -65.10 -10.90 19.63
N LYS A 55 -65.89 -11.97 19.47
CA LYS A 55 -67.33 -11.95 19.76
C LYS A 55 -67.61 -11.66 21.24
N ILE A 56 -66.82 -12.22 22.17
CA ILE A 56 -66.97 -11.96 23.60
C ILE A 56 -66.70 -10.48 23.93
N LEU A 57 -65.71 -9.85 23.29
CA LEU A 57 -65.46 -8.41 23.45
C LEU A 57 -66.60 -7.53 22.93
N ALA A 58 -67.33 -7.99 21.91
CA ALA A 58 -68.42 -7.27 21.29
C ALA A 58 -69.76 -7.33 22.06
N LEU A 59 -69.91 -8.23 23.04
CA LEU A 59 -71.13 -8.36 23.83
C LEU A 59 -71.31 -7.16 24.79
N PRO A 60 -72.52 -6.57 24.89
CA PRO A 60 -72.79 -5.48 25.83
C PRO A 60 -73.15 -6.04 27.22
N PHE A 61 -72.22 -5.95 28.17
CA PHE A 61 -72.45 -6.25 29.59
C PHE A 61 -71.59 -5.34 30.47
N ASP A 62 -72.07 -4.98 31.66
CA ASP A 62 -71.34 -4.07 32.57
C ASP A 62 -70.49 -4.83 33.59
N SER A 63 -70.97 -5.98 34.09
CA SER A 63 -70.21 -6.90 34.92
C SER A 63 -70.68 -8.34 34.74
N ILE A 64 -69.79 -9.31 34.99
CA ILE A 64 -70.08 -10.74 34.97
C ILE A 64 -69.86 -11.31 36.37
N ILE A 65 -70.80 -12.13 36.83
CA ILE A 65 -70.68 -12.85 38.09
C ILE A 65 -69.90 -14.14 37.82
N VAL A 66 -68.70 -14.24 38.39
CA VAL A 66 -67.87 -15.44 38.31
C VAL A 66 -68.02 -16.23 39.62
N PRO A 67 -68.54 -17.47 39.59
CA PRO A 67 -68.60 -18.31 40.78
C PRO A 67 -67.19 -18.59 41.29
N SER A 68 -66.93 -18.37 42.59
CA SER A 68 -65.67 -18.79 43.20
C SER A 68 -65.72 -20.29 43.54
N PHE A 69 -64.58 -20.88 43.90
CA PHE A 69 -64.49 -22.29 44.28
C PHE A 69 -65.52 -22.69 45.37
N GLY A 70 -65.86 -21.78 46.28
CA GLY A 70 -66.85 -22.01 47.34
C GLY A 70 -68.27 -22.22 46.84
N CYS A 71 -68.62 -21.79 45.62
CA CYS A 71 -69.93 -22.04 45.00
C CYS A 71 -70.14 -23.51 44.62
N PHE A 72 -69.07 -24.30 44.58
CA PHE A 72 -69.05 -25.71 44.16
C PHE A 72 -68.76 -26.67 45.33
N LEU A 73 -68.47 -26.15 46.53
CA LEU A 73 -68.27 -26.94 47.74
C LEU A 73 -69.63 -27.33 48.34
N LEU A 74 -70.12 -28.51 47.99
CA LEU A 74 -71.12 -29.24 48.79
C LEU A 74 -70.50 -29.59 50.16
N GLY A 75 -71.33 -29.58 51.21
CA GLY A 75 -70.95 -29.75 52.62
C GLY A 75 -69.80 -30.71 52.89
N SER A 76 -68.88 -30.25 53.72
CA SER A 76 -67.54 -30.78 54.02
C SER A 76 -67.49 -32.11 54.79
N ASP A 77 -68.31 -33.10 54.44
CA ASP A 77 -68.40 -34.37 55.18
C ASP A 77 -68.23 -35.65 54.33
N ILE A 78 -67.93 -35.57 53.03
CA ILE A 78 -67.83 -36.78 52.18
C ILE A 78 -66.67 -36.71 51.18
N ILE A 79 -65.41 -36.85 51.65
CA ILE A 79 -64.34 -37.51 50.87
C ILE A 79 -63.33 -38.14 51.87
N GLN A 80 -63.70 -39.29 52.43
CA GLN A 80 -62.73 -40.34 52.78
C GLN A 80 -62.93 -41.48 51.78
N GLU A 81 -61.82 -42.02 51.29
CA GLU A 81 -61.67 -43.16 50.38
C GLU A 81 -61.79 -42.93 48.86
N GLU A 82 -60.70 -43.31 48.19
CA GLU A 82 -60.47 -43.35 46.75
C GLU A 82 -61.46 -44.27 46.03
N LYS A 83 -62.31 -43.71 45.15
CA LYS A 83 -63.05 -44.46 44.13
C LYS A 83 -63.12 -43.72 42.77
N PRO A 84 -63.29 -44.45 41.66
CA PRO A 84 -62.82 -44.06 40.32
C PRO A 84 -63.69 -43.00 39.62
N LEU A 85 -63.07 -42.37 38.61
CA LEU A 85 -63.47 -41.19 37.83
C LEU A 85 -64.76 -41.30 36.97
N ASP A 86 -65.67 -42.24 37.23
CA ASP A 86 -66.86 -42.46 36.38
C ASP A 86 -68.15 -41.73 36.84
N LEU A 87 -68.04 -40.80 37.80
CA LEU A 87 -69.17 -39.99 38.30
C LEU A 87 -69.16 -38.51 37.86
N LEU A 88 -68.28 -38.11 36.92
CA LEU A 88 -68.14 -36.71 36.48
C LEU A 88 -69.22 -36.22 35.49
N LEU A 89 -70.30 -36.97 35.26
CA LEU A 89 -71.41 -36.54 34.39
C LEU A 89 -72.48 -35.68 35.10
N ASN A 90 -72.40 -35.51 36.42
CA ASN A 90 -73.24 -34.54 37.14
C ASN A 90 -72.39 -33.32 37.51
N VAL A 91 -72.34 -32.34 36.61
CA VAL A 91 -71.71 -31.04 36.88
C VAL A 91 -72.49 -30.38 38.03
N PRO A 92 -71.87 -30.12 39.19
CA PRO A 92 -72.55 -29.44 40.29
C PRO A 92 -73.01 -28.05 39.83
N THR A 93 -74.30 -27.76 39.94
CA THR A 93 -74.85 -26.43 39.66
C THR A 93 -74.35 -25.45 40.72
N PRO A 94 -73.57 -24.42 40.36
CA PRO A 94 -73.00 -23.51 41.35
C PRO A 94 -74.11 -22.73 42.06
N ARG A 95 -74.09 -22.72 43.40
CA ARG A 95 -74.93 -21.80 44.18
C ARG A 95 -74.22 -20.45 44.26
N LEU A 96 -74.58 -19.56 43.33
CA LEU A 96 -73.97 -18.23 43.16
C LEU A 96 -74.12 -17.29 44.38
N GLU A 97 -75.05 -17.62 45.29
CA GLU A 97 -75.32 -16.88 46.52
C GLU A 97 -74.23 -17.05 47.60
N LEU A 98 -73.42 -18.12 47.53
CA LEU A 98 -72.48 -18.47 48.61
C LEU A 98 -71.17 -17.69 48.54
N SER A 99 -70.58 -17.53 47.36
CA SER A 99 -69.30 -16.81 47.19
C SER A 99 -69.04 -16.48 45.72
N SER A 100 -69.64 -15.40 45.22
CA SER A 100 -69.44 -14.95 43.85
C SER A 100 -68.55 -13.72 43.75
N LEU A 101 -67.75 -13.65 42.69
CA LEU A 101 -66.88 -12.51 42.38
C LEU A 101 -67.49 -11.73 41.22
N HIS A 102 -67.78 -10.45 41.43
CA HIS A 102 -68.19 -9.55 40.36
C HIS A 102 -66.97 -9.09 39.58
N LEU A 103 -66.90 -9.48 38.31
CA LEU A 103 -65.86 -9.06 37.39
C LEU A 103 -66.39 -7.95 36.49
N GLU A 104 -65.91 -6.73 36.71
CA GLU A 104 -66.24 -5.59 35.84
C GLU A 104 -65.76 -5.82 34.41
N ARG A 105 -66.48 -5.26 33.44
CA ARG A 105 -66.17 -5.37 32.00
C ARG A 105 -64.71 -5.02 31.68
N ARG A 106 -64.14 -4.01 32.35
CA ARG A 106 -62.76 -3.56 32.15
C ARG A 106 -61.74 -4.69 32.36
N TRP A 107 -61.91 -5.49 33.40
CA TRP A 107 -60.97 -6.57 33.74
C TRP A 107 -61.11 -7.78 32.81
N LEU A 108 -62.34 -8.09 32.38
CA LEU A 108 -62.55 -9.11 31.36
C LEU A 108 -61.95 -8.68 30.02
N THR A 109 -62.13 -7.41 29.65
CA THR A 109 -61.58 -6.83 28.42
C THR A 109 -60.05 -6.91 28.42
N LEU A 110 -59.42 -6.59 29.55
CA LEU A 110 -57.97 -6.71 29.74
C LEU A 110 -57.49 -8.16 29.52
N LYS A 111 -58.18 -9.13 30.13
CA LYS A 111 -57.83 -10.55 30.01
C LYS A 111 -58.04 -11.09 28.60
N THR A 112 -59.17 -10.79 27.98
CA THR A 112 -59.46 -11.22 26.61
C THR A 112 -58.49 -10.59 25.61
N ASN A 113 -58.11 -9.32 25.79
CA ASN A 113 -57.06 -8.67 24.98
C ASN A 113 -55.69 -9.34 25.19
N PHE A 114 -55.34 -9.72 26.43
CA PHE A 114 -54.09 -10.42 26.72
C PHE A 114 -54.06 -11.80 26.05
N ASP A 115 -55.16 -12.56 26.11
CA ASP A 115 -55.24 -13.87 25.47
C ASP A 115 -55.23 -13.76 23.93
N LEU A 116 -55.90 -12.75 23.36
CA LEU A 116 -55.82 -12.43 21.93
C LEU A 116 -54.40 -12.00 21.50
N MET A 117 -53.71 -11.22 22.32
CA MET A 117 -52.32 -10.82 22.07
C MET A 117 -51.41 -12.05 22.01
N VAL A 118 -51.52 -12.95 22.99
CA VAL A 118 -50.75 -14.20 23.03
C VAL A 118 -51.09 -15.07 21.82
N ALA A 119 -52.36 -15.17 21.46
CA ALA A 119 -52.81 -15.91 20.28
C ALA A 119 -52.18 -15.32 18.99
N HIS A 120 -52.33 -14.03 18.73
CA HIS A 120 -51.73 -13.40 17.55
C HIS A 120 -50.20 -13.50 17.55
N PHE A 121 -49.54 -13.44 18.71
CA PHE A 121 -48.09 -13.62 18.82
C PHE A 121 -47.66 -15.04 18.39
N VAL A 122 -48.35 -16.07 18.88
CA VAL A 122 -48.08 -17.47 18.53
C VAL A 122 -48.38 -17.76 17.05
N ALA A 123 -49.44 -17.15 16.50
CA ALA A 123 -49.78 -17.21 15.08
C ALA A 123 -48.82 -16.39 14.19
N ARG A 124 -47.82 -15.71 14.76
CA ARG A 124 -46.87 -14.81 14.05
C ARG A 124 -47.51 -13.59 13.40
N HIS A 125 -48.72 -13.22 13.82
CA HIS A 125 -49.39 -11.96 13.44
C HIS A 125 -48.85 -10.80 14.30
N PHE A 126 -47.55 -10.51 14.15
CA PHE A 126 -46.80 -9.62 15.06
C PHE A 126 -47.33 -8.19 15.11
N LYS A 127 -47.97 -7.70 14.04
CA LYS A 127 -48.58 -6.36 14.01
C LYS A 127 -49.78 -6.27 14.97
N ALA A 128 -50.75 -7.18 14.84
CA ALA A 128 -51.91 -7.25 15.73
C ALA A 128 -51.50 -7.52 17.19
N ALA A 129 -50.53 -8.41 17.41
CA ALA A 129 -49.98 -8.66 18.74
C ALA A 129 -49.30 -7.42 19.34
N ARG A 130 -48.58 -6.63 18.53
CA ARG A 130 -47.95 -5.38 18.97
C ARG A 130 -48.99 -4.34 19.38
N ASP A 131 -50.03 -4.16 18.57
CA ASP A 131 -51.08 -3.17 18.83
C ASP A 131 -51.87 -3.52 20.11
N LEU A 132 -52.20 -4.80 20.32
CA LEU A 132 -52.83 -5.29 21.54
C LEU A 132 -51.90 -5.17 22.76
N CYS A 133 -50.61 -5.49 22.59
CA CYS A 133 -49.62 -5.34 23.67
C CYS A 133 -49.49 -3.89 24.11
N GLN A 134 -49.47 -2.91 23.19
CA GLN A 134 -49.48 -1.49 23.54
C GLN A 134 -50.75 -1.08 24.27
N LYS A 135 -51.93 -1.54 23.82
CA LYS A 135 -53.21 -1.27 24.51
C LYS A 135 -53.20 -1.78 25.95
N ILE A 136 -52.76 -3.02 26.17
CA ILE A 136 -52.65 -3.63 27.51
C ILE A 136 -51.61 -2.89 28.37
N SER A 137 -50.53 -2.41 27.76
CA SER A 137 -49.43 -1.73 28.46
C SER A 137 -49.81 -0.37 29.04
N ASN A 138 -50.85 0.26 28.49
CA ASN A 138 -51.36 1.56 28.95
C ASN A 138 -52.40 1.40 30.07
N GLU A 139 -52.86 0.19 30.35
CA GLU A 139 -53.76 -0.10 31.47
C GLU A 139 -52.97 -0.23 32.79
N LYS A 140 -53.53 0.28 33.89
CA LYS A 140 -52.89 0.26 35.21
C LYS A 140 -53.01 -1.11 35.89
N ILE A 141 -52.29 -2.10 35.36
CA ILE A 141 -52.35 -3.50 35.83
C ILE A 141 -51.88 -3.65 37.30
N HIS A 142 -51.09 -2.71 37.81
CA HIS A 142 -50.67 -2.69 39.23
C HIS A 142 -51.83 -2.45 40.22
N GLU A 143 -52.97 -1.95 39.76
CA GLU A 143 -54.16 -1.69 40.60
C GLU A 143 -55.09 -2.92 40.71
N LEU A 144 -54.71 -4.08 40.14
CA LEU A 144 -55.51 -5.31 40.22
C LEU A 144 -55.56 -5.88 41.66
N PRO A 145 -56.75 -6.15 42.22
CA PRO A 145 -56.89 -6.86 43.49
C PRO A 145 -56.21 -8.24 43.47
N ALA A 146 -55.52 -8.62 44.56
CA ALA A 146 -54.72 -9.85 44.63
C ALA A 146 -55.52 -11.15 44.40
N ASN A 147 -56.81 -11.14 44.77
CA ASN A 147 -57.77 -12.21 44.49
C ASN A 147 -58.11 -12.32 42.99
N LEU A 148 -58.15 -11.21 42.26
CA LEU A 148 -58.38 -11.19 40.80
C LEU A 148 -57.12 -11.50 39.99
N GLN A 149 -55.92 -11.20 40.51
CA GLN A 149 -54.65 -11.56 39.83
C GLN A 149 -54.52 -13.08 39.64
N LYS A 150 -54.90 -13.87 40.66
CA LYS A 150 -54.91 -15.34 40.57
C LYS A 150 -55.94 -15.85 39.58
N LEU A 151 -57.11 -15.22 39.50
CA LEU A 151 -58.20 -15.61 38.59
C LEU A 151 -57.87 -15.30 37.12
N LEU A 152 -57.32 -14.11 36.85
CA LEU A 152 -57.04 -13.66 35.48
C LEU A 152 -55.69 -14.18 34.95
N ASN A 153 -54.77 -14.56 35.83
CA ASN A 153 -53.48 -15.17 35.49
C ASN A 153 -52.69 -14.36 34.45
N ILE A 154 -52.62 -13.04 34.66
CA ILE A 154 -51.84 -12.11 33.83
C ILE A 154 -50.67 -11.63 34.68
N ASP A 155 -49.46 -12.09 34.36
CA ASP A 155 -48.22 -11.68 35.05
C ASP A 155 -47.53 -10.53 34.30
N LEU A 156 -47.20 -9.46 35.03
CA LEU A 156 -46.44 -8.31 34.53
C LEU A 156 -45.09 -8.73 33.95
N LYS A 157 -44.44 -9.78 34.48
CA LYS A 157 -43.20 -10.33 33.90
C LYS A 157 -43.44 -10.91 32.51
N GLN A 158 -44.57 -11.56 32.29
CA GLN A 158 -44.93 -12.11 30.97
C GLN A 158 -45.20 -10.99 29.96
N ILE A 159 -45.94 -9.96 30.35
CA ILE A 159 -46.18 -8.79 29.50
C ILE A 159 -44.86 -8.09 29.14
N ASN A 160 -43.95 -7.91 30.11
CA ASN A 160 -42.63 -7.33 29.85
C ASN A 160 -41.77 -8.22 28.94
N GLY A 161 -41.89 -9.55 29.07
CA GLY A 161 -41.33 -10.50 28.12
C GLY A 161 -41.82 -10.25 26.68
N TYR A 162 -43.14 -10.16 26.49
CA TYR A 162 -43.72 -9.85 25.18
C TYR A 162 -43.35 -8.45 24.67
N LYS A 163 -43.28 -7.43 25.53
CA LYS A 163 -42.77 -6.09 25.15
C LYS A 163 -41.35 -6.17 24.61
N ASN A 164 -40.47 -6.90 25.29
CA ASN A 164 -39.09 -7.09 24.84
C ASN A 164 -39.03 -7.86 23.51
N SER A 165 -39.81 -8.92 23.36
CA SER A 165 -39.90 -9.70 22.12
C SER A 165 -40.47 -8.90 20.94
N LEU A 166 -41.47 -8.05 21.19
CA LEU A 166 -42.11 -7.20 20.17
C LEU A 166 -41.40 -5.86 19.94
N ARG A 167 -40.31 -5.60 20.68
CA ARG A 167 -39.45 -4.40 20.66
C ARG A 167 -40.16 -3.11 21.09
N LEU A 168 -40.96 -3.20 22.15
CA LEU A 168 -41.79 -2.10 22.68
C LEU A 168 -41.24 -1.43 23.95
N SER A 169 -40.15 -1.91 24.55
CA SER A 169 -39.59 -1.33 25.80
C SER A 169 -38.31 -0.51 25.56
N THR A 170 -38.21 0.66 26.21
CA THR A 170 -37.06 1.60 26.16
C THR A 170 -36.26 1.71 27.46
N ALA A 171 -36.47 0.85 28.48
CA ALA A 171 -35.71 0.95 29.73
C ALA A 171 -35.21 -0.39 30.29
N GLN A 172 -33.95 -0.33 30.74
CA GLN A 172 -33.01 -1.28 31.40
C GLN A 172 -33.45 -2.72 31.76
N PRO A 173 -32.60 -3.74 31.50
CA PRO A 173 -32.77 -5.07 32.09
C PRO A 173 -32.19 -5.15 33.52
N PRO A 174 -32.82 -5.92 34.43
CA PRO A 174 -32.31 -6.21 35.76
C PRO A 174 -31.15 -7.22 35.71
N SER A 175 -30.38 -7.21 36.78
CA SER A 175 -29.05 -7.80 36.96
C SER A 175 -28.98 -9.33 37.07
N LEU A 176 -27.91 -9.87 36.47
CA LEU A 176 -27.05 -11.00 36.89
C LEU A 176 -27.56 -12.45 36.74
N SER A 177 -26.93 -13.17 35.78
CA SER A 177 -26.09 -14.34 36.11
C SER A 177 -25.00 -14.58 35.06
N MET A 178 -23.87 -15.11 35.51
CA MET A 178 -22.50 -14.98 34.99
C MET A 178 -22.16 -15.82 33.73
N ARG A 179 -23.14 -16.22 32.90
CA ARG A 179 -22.91 -17.16 31.77
C ARG A 179 -23.16 -16.63 30.35
N GLU A 180 -23.54 -15.36 30.18
CA GLU A 180 -23.81 -14.75 28.87
C GLU A 180 -22.75 -13.73 28.40
N SER A 181 -21.47 -13.91 28.75
CA SER A 181 -20.40 -12.98 28.33
C SER A 181 -19.95 -13.12 26.86
N LEU A 182 -20.63 -13.93 26.03
CA LEU A 182 -20.26 -14.17 24.63
C LEU A 182 -21.26 -13.62 23.62
N VAL A 183 -22.43 -13.11 24.05
CA VAL A 183 -23.50 -12.61 23.15
C VAL A 183 -23.63 -11.08 23.16
N SER A 184 -22.98 -10.38 24.10
CA SER A 184 -22.93 -8.91 24.10
C SER A 184 -22.03 -8.31 23.01
N THR A 185 -21.20 -9.13 22.35
CA THR A 185 -20.25 -8.68 21.30
C THR A 185 -20.91 -8.35 19.96
N THR A 186 -22.15 -8.80 19.71
CA THR A 186 -22.88 -8.55 18.45
C THR A 186 -23.91 -7.42 18.53
N ARG A 187 -24.15 -6.84 19.71
CA ARG A 187 -25.10 -5.72 19.91
C ARG A 187 -24.47 -4.32 20.01
N ALA A 188 -23.16 -4.17 19.82
CA ALA A 188 -22.50 -2.86 19.68
C ALA A 188 -22.27 -2.48 18.20
N ARG A 189 -23.28 -2.72 17.34
CA ARG A 189 -23.23 -2.39 15.90
C ARG A 189 -24.15 -1.25 15.49
N ALA A 190 -24.92 -0.66 16.41
CA ALA A 190 -25.74 0.50 16.11
C ALA A 190 -25.85 1.41 17.36
N LYS A 191 -25.42 2.66 17.19
CA LYS A 191 -25.38 3.77 18.16
C LYS A 191 -24.24 3.70 19.19
N PHE A 192 -23.17 4.43 18.89
CA PHE A 192 -22.15 4.85 19.85
C PHE A 192 -22.68 6.10 20.56
N ASP A 193 -23.04 5.98 21.84
CA ASP A 193 -22.88 7.07 22.80
C ASP A 193 -21.55 6.80 23.52
N ALA A 194 -20.61 7.73 23.35
CA ALA A 194 -19.30 7.68 23.98
C ALA A 194 -19.44 7.90 25.49
N SER A 195 -19.48 6.80 26.25
CA SER A 195 -19.15 6.84 27.68
C SER A 195 -17.82 6.13 27.90
N LEU A 196 -16.88 6.88 28.48
CA LEU A 196 -15.48 6.49 28.71
C LEU A 196 -15.30 5.25 29.61
N GLU A 197 -16.37 4.76 30.25
CA GLU A 197 -16.38 3.46 30.95
C GLU A 197 -16.01 2.30 30.01
N CYS A 198 -16.29 2.41 28.71
CA CYS A 198 -15.90 1.41 27.72
C CYS A 198 -14.39 1.42 27.42
N LEU A 199 -13.70 2.56 27.61
CA LEU A 199 -12.27 2.68 27.38
C LEU A 199 -11.45 2.07 28.52
N ALA A 200 -11.91 2.25 29.77
CA ALA A 200 -11.27 1.67 30.96
C ALA A 200 -11.39 0.13 31.00
N PHE A 201 -12.44 -0.46 30.42
CA PHE A 201 -12.70 -1.90 30.49
C PHE A 201 -12.14 -2.72 29.31
N LYS A 202 -11.66 -2.10 28.21
CA LYS A 202 -11.29 -2.81 26.97
C LYS A 202 -9.78 -2.93 26.76
N LYS A 203 -9.17 -3.87 27.50
CA LYS A 203 -7.79 -4.38 27.29
C LYS A 203 -7.55 -5.13 25.96
N SER A 204 -8.46 -5.11 24.98
CA SER A 204 -8.28 -5.89 23.74
C SER A 204 -7.59 -5.10 22.63
N LEU A 205 -6.51 -5.67 22.09
CA LEU A 205 -5.76 -5.18 20.92
C LEU A 205 -6.64 -4.87 19.70
N ILE A 206 -7.80 -5.53 19.61
CA ILE A 206 -8.77 -5.39 18.51
C ILE A 206 -9.48 -4.02 18.56
N VAL A 207 -9.75 -3.48 19.75
CA VAL A 207 -10.36 -2.15 19.91
C VAL A 207 -9.34 -1.06 19.60
N ARG A 208 -8.07 -1.27 19.99
CA ARG A 208 -6.95 -0.35 19.68
C ARG A 208 -6.74 -0.16 18.18
N ARG A 209 -6.77 -1.24 17.39
CA ARG A 209 -6.65 -1.15 15.93
C ARG A 209 -7.82 -0.43 15.25
N ARG A 210 -9.05 -0.61 15.74
CA ARG A 210 -10.22 0.09 15.19
C ARG A 210 -10.23 1.59 15.53
N LEU A 211 -9.79 1.95 16.74
CA LEU A 211 -9.64 3.35 17.14
C LEU A 211 -8.66 4.09 16.22
N ILE A 212 -7.50 3.48 15.92
CA ILE A 212 -6.47 4.07 15.03
C ILE A 212 -7.03 4.37 13.64
N ILE A 213 -7.85 3.47 13.07
CA ILE A 213 -8.45 3.66 11.73
C ILE A 213 -9.44 4.84 11.73
N GLN A 214 -10.26 4.98 12.77
CA GLN A 214 -11.26 6.06 12.85
C GLN A 214 -10.64 7.43 13.18
N LEU A 215 -9.53 7.43 13.92
CA LEU A 215 -8.76 8.62 14.29
C LEU A 215 -7.84 9.13 13.18
N GLN A 216 -7.90 8.58 11.97
CA GLN A 216 -7.25 9.21 10.81
C GLN A 216 -7.93 10.54 10.42
N ASN A 217 -9.19 10.75 10.81
CA ASN A 217 -9.89 12.02 10.61
C ASN A 217 -9.55 13.01 11.75
N PRO A 218 -9.00 14.21 11.47
CA PRO A 218 -8.64 15.21 12.48
C PRO A 218 -9.82 15.71 13.33
N GLU A 219 -11.06 15.66 12.86
CA GLU A 219 -12.24 16.04 13.67
C GLU A 219 -12.46 15.07 14.83
N HIS A 220 -12.44 13.76 14.55
CA HIS A 220 -12.54 12.71 15.58
C HIS A 220 -11.32 12.72 16.53
N GLN A 221 -10.15 13.16 16.06
CA GLN A 221 -8.98 13.36 16.92
C GLN A 221 -9.23 14.43 17.98
N ASN A 222 -9.83 15.56 17.59
CA ASN A 222 -10.13 16.66 18.51
C ASN A 222 -11.26 16.30 19.49
N GLU A 223 -12.32 15.63 19.02
CA GLU A 223 -13.41 15.17 19.89
C GLU A 223 -12.91 14.19 20.97
N LEU A 224 -12.11 13.20 20.57
CA LEU A 224 -11.56 12.24 21.52
C LEU A 224 -10.57 12.89 22.49
N ALA A 225 -9.76 13.85 22.01
CA ALA A 225 -8.85 14.60 22.88
C ALA A 225 -9.61 15.38 23.96
N GLU A 226 -10.72 16.02 23.59
CA GLU A 226 -11.62 16.73 24.51
C GLU A 226 -12.32 15.79 25.50
N GLU A 227 -12.78 14.61 25.05
CA GLU A 227 -13.35 13.60 25.93
C GLU A 227 -12.34 13.07 26.96
N ILE A 228 -11.11 12.78 26.52
CA ILE A 228 -10.02 12.36 27.40
C ILE A 228 -9.71 13.46 28.43
N ARG A 229 -9.71 14.74 28.02
CA ARG A 229 -9.53 15.88 28.93
C ARG A 229 -10.63 15.92 29.99
N ASN A 230 -11.88 15.89 29.57
CA ASN A 230 -13.04 16.01 30.47
C ASN A 230 -13.05 14.88 31.52
N GLU A 231 -12.61 13.68 31.14
CA GLU A 231 -12.53 12.56 32.09
C GLU A 231 -11.30 12.61 32.98
N ILE A 232 -10.15 13.10 32.50
CA ILE A 232 -8.99 13.36 33.37
C ILE A 232 -9.36 14.36 34.47
N GLU A 233 -10.12 15.41 34.13
CA GLU A 233 -10.56 16.42 35.10
C GLU A 233 -11.54 15.87 36.13
N LYS A 234 -12.50 15.03 35.71
CA LYS A 234 -13.49 14.40 36.60
C LYS A 234 -12.93 13.24 37.41
N CYS A 235 -11.85 12.60 36.96
CA CYS A 235 -11.32 11.41 37.59
C CYS A 235 -10.63 11.74 38.93
N LYS A 236 -11.13 11.11 40.00
CA LYS A 236 -10.60 11.19 41.38
C LYS A 236 -9.66 10.03 41.73
N LEU A 237 -9.58 9.00 40.88
CA LEU A 237 -8.81 7.78 41.12
C LEU A 237 -7.47 7.83 40.36
N PRO A 238 -6.31 7.81 41.06
CA PRO A 238 -4.99 7.92 40.43
C PRO A 238 -4.72 6.87 39.34
N VAL A 239 -5.17 5.63 39.56
CA VAL A 239 -4.97 4.51 38.62
C VAL A 239 -5.71 4.73 37.30
N MET A 240 -6.92 5.30 37.35
CA MET A 240 -7.68 5.61 36.13
C MET A 240 -7.08 6.80 35.38
N CYS A 241 -6.63 7.84 36.08
CA CYS A 241 -5.86 8.93 35.46
C CYS A 241 -4.61 8.41 34.75
N GLN A 242 -3.83 7.53 35.38
CA GLN A 242 -2.63 6.94 34.78
C GLN A 242 -2.95 6.12 33.52
N ASN A 243 -4.06 5.38 33.51
CA ASN A 243 -4.51 4.64 32.33
C ASN A 243 -4.93 5.58 31.19
N LEU A 244 -5.64 6.67 31.49
CA LEU A 244 -6.00 7.69 30.50
C LEU A 244 -4.76 8.37 29.91
N TYR A 245 -3.78 8.72 30.75
CA TYR A 245 -2.50 9.26 30.29
C TYR A 245 -1.74 8.27 29.41
N SER A 246 -1.67 7.00 29.79
CA SER A 246 -1.01 5.96 28.97
C SER A 246 -1.69 5.77 27.61
N THR A 247 -3.03 5.91 27.56
CA THR A 247 -3.81 5.81 26.32
C THR A 247 -3.59 7.02 25.42
N ALA A 248 -3.59 8.23 26.00
CA ALA A 248 -3.27 9.47 25.32
C ALA A 248 -1.84 9.44 24.72
N TYR A 249 -0.87 8.94 25.48
CA TYR A 249 0.52 8.79 25.06
C TYR A 249 0.67 7.74 23.95
N PHE A 250 0.02 6.59 24.09
CA PHE A 250 -0.03 5.57 23.05
C PHE A 250 -0.62 6.15 21.75
N LEU A 251 -1.81 6.76 21.80
CA LEU A 251 -2.43 7.32 20.60
C LEU A 251 -1.59 8.43 19.96
N SER A 252 -0.90 9.24 20.76
CA SER A 252 0.01 10.28 20.27
C SER A 252 1.22 9.72 19.51
N GLY A 253 1.64 8.48 19.80
CA GLY A 253 2.71 7.79 19.06
C GLY A 253 2.24 6.99 17.84
N PHE A 254 0.94 6.68 17.73
CA PHE A 254 0.39 5.82 16.68
C PHE A 254 -0.57 6.53 15.70
N VAL A 255 -1.02 7.75 16.02
CA VAL A 255 -1.94 8.54 15.20
C VAL A 255 -1.29 9.90 14.88
N ASN A 256 -0.95 10.11 13.61
CA ASN A 256 -0.40 11.39 13.14
C ASN A 256 -1.38 12.53 13.43
N GLY A 257 -0.89 13.61 14.05
CA GLY A 257 -1.68 14.79 14.41
C GLY A 257 -2.40 14.71 15.76
N PHE A 258 -2.57 13.52 16.35
CA PHE A 258 -3.27 13.38 17.63
C PHE A 258 -2.53 14.00 18.81
N SER A 259 -1.19 14.03 18.76
CA SER A 259 -0.35 14.72 19.73
C SER A 259 -0.59 16.24 19.76
N GLU A 260 -0.89 16.83 18.60
CA GLU A 260 -1.25 18.24 18.46
C GLU A 260 -2.67 18.51 18.96
N ALA A 261 -3.63 17.61 18.67
CA ALA A 261 -4.99 17.66 19.20
C ALA A 261 -5.01 17.59 20.75
N ILE A 262 -4.25 16.66 21.33
CA ILE A 262 -4.04 16.56 22.78
C ILE A 262 -3.39 17.83 23.35
N ARG A 263 -2.36 18.36 22.68
CA ARG A 263 -1.67 19.58 23.14
C ARG A 263 -2.64 20.76 23.19
N ARG A 264 -3.50 20.92 22.20
CA ARG A 264 -4.52 22.00 22.19
C ARG A 264 -5.54 21.84 23.31
N SER A 265 -5.93 20.61 23.62
CA SER A 265 -6.99 20.33 24.59
C SER A 265 -6.51 20.30 26.05
N LEU A 266 -5.34 19.71 26.35
CA LEU A 266 -4.94 19.32 27.71
C LEU A 266 -3.91 20.25 28.41
N VAL A 267 -3.34 21.25 27.73
CA VAL A 267 -2.27 22.11 28.31
C VAL A 267 -2.67 22.75 29.64
N SER A 268 -3.91 23.23 29.77
CA SER A 268 -4.38 23.89 31.00
C SER A 268 -4.68 22.92 32.16
N SER A 269 -5.03 21.67 31.88
CA SER A 269 -5.35 20.65 32.89
C SER A 269 -4.09 19.97 33.46
N PHE A 270 -3.03 19.86 32.65
CA PHE A 270 -1.72 19.35 33.08
C PHE A 270 -1.03 20.29 34.07
N GLU A 271 -1.06 21.60 33.81
CA GLU A 271 -0.47 22.62 34.69
C GLU A 271 -1.15 22.68 36.07
N LYS A 272 -2.49 22.55 36.12
CA LYS A 272 -3.27 22.59 37.37
C LYS A 272 -3.02 21.43 38.34
N ARG A 273 -2.55 20.27 37.87
CA ARG A 273 -2.30 19.08 38.70
C ARG A 273 -0.82 18.84 39.01
N GLY A 274 0.08 19.76 38.65
CA GLY A 274 1.52 19.69 39.00
C GLY A 274 2.28 18.53 38.34
N LEU A 275 1.69 17.88 37.33
CA LEU A 275 2.34 16.80 36.58
C LEU A 275 3.09 17.39 35.39
N ASN A 276 4.35 17.76 35.60
CA ASN A 276 5.30 18.06 34.53
C ASN A 276 5.68 16.76 33.80
N ILE A 277 4.76 16.19 33.03
CA ILE A 277 5.09 15.13 32.07
C ILE A 277 5.44 15.85 30.77
N PRO A 278 6.72 15.93 30.39
CA PRO A 278 7.05 16.51 29.10
C PRO A 278 6.50 15.57 28.04
N LEU A 279 5.44 15.97 27.33
CA LEU A 279 5.05 15.41 26.02
C LEU A 279 6.12 15.75 24.97
N ARG A 280 7.41 15.64 25.34
CA ARG A 280 8.55 15.87 24.46
C ARG A 280 8.70 14.66 23.55
N ASN A 281 8.64 14.96 22.25
CA ASN A 281 9.40 14.29 21.21
C ASN A 281 8.96 12.87 20.82
N LEU A 282 7.69 12.66 20.47
CA LEU A 282 7.27 11.42 19.79
C LEU A 282 6.98 11.55 18.29
N CYS A 283 6.93 12.74 17.70
CA CYS A 283 6.64 12.88 16.26
C CYS A 283 7.34 14.09 15.58
N LEU A 284 8.54 14.47 16.01
CA LEU A 284 9.38 15.32 15.15
C LEU A 284 10.49 14.42 14.60
N PRO A 285 10.65 14.31 13.26
CA PRO A 285 11.91 13.77 12.74
C PRO A 285 13.03 14.58 13.39
N SER A 286 14.06 13.89 13.86
CA SER A 286 15.24 14.52 14.44
C SER A 286 15.67 15.66 13.52
N VAL A 287 15.61 16.90 14.01
CA VAL A 287 16.33 18.00 13.38
C VAL A 287 17.78 17.57 13.46
N SER A 288 18.32 17.07 12.34
CA SER A 288 19.73 16.70 12.26
C SER A 288 20.52 17.93 12.67
N GLU A 289 21.24 17.82 13.77
CA GLU A 289 22.26 18.81 14.11
C GLU A 289 23.23 18.90 12.93
N LEU A 290 23.67 20.13 12.65
CA LEU A 290 24.57 20.48 11.55
C LEU A 290 25.79 19.54 11.51
N PRO A 291 26.33 19.24 10.33
CA PRO A 291 27.48 18.34 10.20
C PRO A 291 28.67 18.84 11.05
N PRO A 292 29.49 17.92 11.60
CA PRO A 292 30.57 18.27 12.50
C PRO A 292 31.60 19.14 11.80
N LEU A 293 32.13 20.12 12.55
CA LEU A 293 33.26 20.95 12.14
C LEU A 293 34.44 20.06 11.71
N PRO A 294 35.19 20.44 10.67
CA PRO A 294 36.33 19.65 10.21
C PRO A 294 37.42 19.51 11.29
N PRO A 295 38.27 18.47 11.21
CA PRO A 295 39.31 18.16 12.20
C PRO A 295 40.26 19.33 12.50
N ARG A 296 40.69 19.43 13.76
CA ARG A 296 41.49 20.54 14.35
C ARG A 296 42.77 20.90 13.59
N ASN A 297 43.40 19.90 12.99
CA ASN A 297 44.59 19.99 12.15
C ASN A 297 44.36 20.68 10.79
N ILE A 298 43.14 20.63 10.25
CA ILE A 298 42.75 21.43 9.06
C ILE A 298 42.48 22.89 9.48
N ILE A 299 41.92 23.08 10.68
CA ILE A 299 41.65 24.40 11.26
C ILE A 299 42.96 25.15 11.53
N GLU A 300 44.01 24.49 12.05
CA GLU A 300 45.31 25.13 12.32
C GLU A 300 46.02 25.69 11.07
N GLY A 301 45.86 25.05 9.91
CA GLY A 301 46.37 25.56 8.63
C GLY A 301 45.53 26.71 8.03
N ILE A 302 44.27 26.84 8.44
CA ILE A 302 43.35 27.93 8.05
C ILE A 302 43.49 29.14 8.99
N ILE A 303 43.82 28.89 10.26
CA ILE A 303 44.01 29.91 11.32
C ILE A 303 45.10 30.92 10.96
N THR A 304 46.12 30.54 10.20
CA THR A 304 47.19 31.47 9.77
C THR A 304 46.72 32.57 8.79
N CYS A 305 45.55 32.41 8.15
CA CYS A 305 44.93 33.39 7.25
C CYS A 305 43.72 34.13 7.87
N GLY A 306 43.35 33.83 9.12
CA GLY A 306 42.32 34.52 9.89
C GLY A 306 40.84 34.24 9.48
N PRO A 307 39.87 34.81 10.24
CA PRO A 307 38.41 34.70 9.99
C PRO A 307 37.93 35.04 8.56
N PRO A 308 38.51 36.03 7.85
CA PRO A 308 38.05 36.42 6.51
C PRO A 308 38.16 35.29 5.48
N LEU A 309 39.20 34.44 5.55
CA LEU A 309 39.33 33.31 4.64
C LEU A 309 38.21 32.28 4.87
N TRP A 310 37.86 32.05 6.14
CA TRP A 310 36.78 31.14 6.49
C TRP A 310 35.43 31.66 6.02
N ASP A 311 35.19 32.96 6.12
CA ASP A 311 33.99 33.61 5.61
C ASP A 311 33.88 33.49 4.08
N ILE A 312 34.98 33.60 3.34
CA ILE A 312 34.99 33.35 1.89
C ILE A 312 34.63 31.90 1.58
N ILE A 313 35.16 30.93 2.33
CA ILE A 313 34.90 29.50 2.08
C ILE A 313 33.46 29.14 2.44
N ALA A 314 32.98 29.54 3.62
CA ALA A 314 31.70 29.11 4.17
C ALA A 314 30.50 29.95 3.73
N SER A 315 30.68 31.25 3.49
CA SER A 315 29.56 32.12 3.14
C SER A 315 29.06 31.88 1.72
N GLN A 316 27.76 32.07 1.56
CA GLN A 316 27.03 32.08 0.30
C GLN A 316 26.53 33.48 -0.07
N ASN A 317 26.65 34.46 0.84
CA ASN A 317 26.17 35.82 0.65
C ASN A 317 27.23 36.67 -0.04
N PHE A 318 26.84 37.32 -1.13
CA PHE A 318 27.69 38.22 -1.91
C PHE A 318 28.39 39.30 -1.06
N HIS A 319 27.65 39.99 -0.19
CA HIS A 319 28.21 41.09 0.61
C HIS A 319 29.22 40.60 1.65
N SER A 320 28.94 39.49 2.32
CA SER A 320 29.87 38.91 3.29
C SER A 320 31.18 38.50 2.63
N ILE A 321 31.12 37.88 1.44
CA ILE A 321 32.32 37.50 0.68
C ILE A 321 33.09 38.74 0.23
N LYS A 322 32.39 39.78 -0.26
CA LYS A 322 33.02 41.04 -0.67
C LYS A 322 33.74 41.73 0.50
N GLN A 323 33.12 41.78 1.68
CA GLN A 323 33.73 42.34 2.89
C GLN A 323 34.96 41.55 3.34
N ALA A 324 34.87 40.22 3.30
CA ALA A 324 35.98 39.35 3.66
C ALA A 324 37.17 39.49 2.68
N LEU A 325 36.90 39.65 1.37
CA LEU A 325 37.95 39.90 0.36
C LEU A 325 38.63 41.26 0.55
N LEU A 326 37.89 42.31 0.88
CA LEU A 326 38.46 43.62 1.21
C LEU A 326 39.37 43.54 2.44
N ALA A 327 38.94 42.83 3.48
CA ALA A 327 39.72 42.64 4.70
C ALA A 327 41.04 41.86 4.47
N LEU A 328 41.10 40.99 3.45
CA LEU A 328 42.30 40.26 3.06
C LEU A 328 43.24 41.08 2.16
N GLY A 329 42.68 41.96 1.31
CA GLY A 329 43.46 42.85 0.44
C GLY A 329 44.37 43.81 1.22
N ASP A 330 43.90 44.28 2.38
CA ASP A 330 44.68 45.14 3.27
C ASP A 330 45.85 44.40 3.95
N GLN A 331 45.81 43.06 4.02
CA GLN A 331 46.82 42.24 4.70
C GLN A 331 47.98 41.78 3.79
N ARG A 332 48.02 42.23 2.51
CA ARG A 332 49.07 41.90 1.51
C ARG A 332 49.37 40.40 1.32
N VAL A 333 48.41 39.51 1.61
CA VAL A 333 48.55 38.08 1.29
C VAL A 333 47.93 37.82 -0.08
N PRO A 334 48.68 37.37 -1.10
CA PRO A 334 48.12 37.05 -2.40
C PRO A 334 47.24 35.80 -2.29
N PHE A 335 45.92 36.00 -2.27
CA PHE A 335 44.95 34.91 -2.27
C PHE A 335 44.72 34.42 -3.70
N ARG A 336 45.06 33.16 -3.98
CA ARG A 336 44.83 32.53 -5.29
C ARG A 336 43.61 31.62 -5.24
N LEU A 337 42.87 31.58 -6.34
CA LEU A 337 41.72 30.69 -6.51
C LEU A 337 42.14 29.23 -6.25
N PRO A 338 41.50 28.50 -5.32
CA PRO A 338 41.76 27.08 -5.15
C PRO A 338 41.42 26.33 -6.44
N HIS A 339 42.27 25.39 -6.88
CA HIS A 339 42.07 24.59 -8.11
C HIS A 339 40.73 23.83 -8.19
N ARG A 340 39.99 23.74 -7.07
CA ARG A 340 38.67 23.10 -7.01
C ARG A 340 37.51 24.04 -7.37
N TYR A 341 37.75 25.34 -7.49
CA TYR A 341 36.73 26.28 -7.94
C TYR A 341 36.67 26.27 -9.47
N SER A 342 35.70 25.52 -10.02
CA SER A 342 35.37 25.59 -11.44
C SER A 342 34.60 26.89 -11.72
N VAL A 343 34.93 27.52 -12.84
CA VAL A 343 34.26 28.72 -13.33
C VAL A 343 33.48 28.36 -14.59
N SER A 344 32.33 28.99 -14.81
CA SER A 344 31.55 28.81 -16.04
C SER A 344 32.35 29.10 -17.30
N ASP A 345 32.32 28.20 -18.28
CA ASP A 345 32.95 28.40 -19.60
C ASP A 345 32.24 29.47 -20.46
N LEU A 346 30.98 29.79 -20.11
CA LEU A 346 30.17 30.75 -20.85
C LEU A 346 30.37 32.18 -20.35
N LEU A 347 30.35 32.37 -19.02
CA LEU A 347 30.54 33.68 -18.42
C LEU A 347 31.99 33.93 -18.01
N GLY A 348 32.71 32.92 -17.53
CA GLY A 348 34.02 33.08 -16.92
C GLY A 348 35.13 33.43 -17.90
N GLU A 349 35.30 32.65 -18.95
CA GLU A 349 36.38 32.86 -19.93
C GLU A 349 36.28 34.25 -20.62
N PRO A 350 35.10 34.71 -21.11
CA PRO A 350 34.99 36.03 -21.73
C PRO A 350 35.14 37.19 -20.74
N LEU A 351 34.77 36.99 -19.47
CA LEU A 351 34.76 38.04 -18.46
C LEU A 351 36.13 38.20 -17.81
N LEU A 352 36.78 37.10 -17.44
CA LEU A 352 38.11 37.11 -16.83
C LEU A 352 39.20 37.60 -17.79
N SER A 353 39.03 37.43 -19.10
CA SER A 353 39.98 37.94 -20.11
C SER A 353 39.96 39.46 -20.28
N ARG A 354 38.88 40.14 -19.86
CA ARG A 354 38.74 41.61 -19.97
C ARG A 354 38.90 42.35 -18.65
N ILE A 355 39.08 41.64 -17.54
CA ILE A 355 39.16 42.22 -16.20
C ILE A 355 40.61 42.61 -15.87
N PRO A 356 40.84 43.80 -15.26
CA PRO A 356 42.18 44.18 -14.80
C PRO A 356 42.75 43.16 -13.82
N GLN A 357 44.07 42.90 -13.91
CA GLN A 357 44.77 41.93 -13.06
C GLN A 357 44.48 42.12 -11.55
N ALA A 358 44.31 43.38 -11.11
CA ALA A 358 44.01 43.72 -9.72
C ALA A 358 42.68 43.14 -9.20
N ASN A 359 41.70 42.93 -10.09
CA ASN A 359 40.36 42.44 -9.74
C ASN A 359 40.12 41.00 -10.21
N TYR A 360 41.12 40.37 -10.84
CA TYR A 360 41.00 39.04 -11.44
C TYR A 360 40.60 37.97 -10.39
N ASP A 361 41.35 37.89 -9.29
CA ASP A 361 41.12 36.87 -8.26
C ASP A 361 39.76 37.06 -7.57
N GLN A 362 39.37 38.30 -7.27
CA GLN A 362 38.07 38.62 -6.68
C GLN A 362 36.92 38.15 -7.58
N VAL A 363 37.01 38.44 -8.88
CA VAL A 363 35.95 38.10 -9.83
C VAL A 363 35.92 36.60 -10.10
N ALA A 364 37.07 35.94 -10.19
CA ALA A 364 37.15 34.49 -10.31
C ALA A 364 36.48 33.77 -9.13
N ILE A 365 36.64 34.28 -7.90
CA ILE A 365 35.96 33.75 -6.69
C ILE A 365 34.45 33.91 -6.79
N PHE A 366 33.96 35.08 -7.20
CA PHE A 366 32.52 35.30 -7.35
C PHE A 366 31.91 34.36 -8.39
N LEU A 367 32.55 34.19 -9.54
CA LEU A 367 32.08 33.27 -10.57
C LEU A 367 32.15 31.80 -10.11
N GLY A 368 33.21 31.42 -9.39
CA GLY A 368 33.31 30.09 -8.82
C GLY A 368 32.26 29.82 -7.73
N LYS A 369 31.91 30.83 -6.94
CA LYS A 369 30.81 30.77 -5.96
C LYS A 369 29.45 30.62 -6.63
N MET A 370 29.23 31.28 -7.76
CA MET A 370 28.02 31.08 -8.55
C MET A 370 27.90 29.63 -9.06
N GLU A 371 28.99 29.02 -9.54
CA GLU A 371 28.98 27.61 -9.97
C GLU A 371 28.73 26.66 -8.80
N GLN A 372 29.26 26.99 -7.61
CA GLN A 372 28.95 26.29 -6.38
C GLN A 372 27.45 26.37 -6.03
N GLN A 373 26.83 27.54 -6.15
CA GLN A 373 25.38 27.70 -5.91
C GLN A 373 24.52 26.90 -6.91
N CYS A 374 24.95 26.84 -8.17
CA CYS A 374 24.33 25.97 -9.18
C CYS A 374 24.37 24.50 -8.74
N SER A 375 25.53 24.05 -8.26
CA SER A 375 25.72 22.69 -7.77
C SER A 375 24.86 22.37 -6.54
N ASN A 376 24.60 23.37 -5.70
CA ASN A 376 23.69 23.27 -4.55
C ASN A 376 22.19 23.34 -4.91
N LEU A 377 21.84 23.52 -6.19
CA LEU A 377 20.47 23.63 -6.68
C LEU A 377 19.65 24.75 -6.05
N ASN A 378 20.27 25.85 -5.61
CA ASN A 378 19.55 26.98 -5.01
C ASN A 378 19.45 28.17 -5.98
N LEU A 379 18.38 28.18 -6.78
CA LEU A 379 18.16 29.22 -7.79
C LEU A 379 17.95 30.61 -7.19
N ALA A 380 17.22 30.74 -6.07
CA ALA A 380 16.92 32.03 -5.46
C ALA A 380 18.18 32.73 -4.92
N VAL A 381 19.05 31.97 -4.23
CA VAL A 381 20.33 32.49 -3.76
C VAL A 381 21.24 32.84 -4.93
N TRP A 382 21.24 32.02 -5.99
CA TRP A 382 21.99 32.32 -7.21
C TRP A 382 21.50 33.62 -7.90
N GLU A 383 20.19 33.81 -8.04
CA GLU A 383 19.59 35.01 -8.66
C GLU A 383 19.89 36.29 -7.85
N ASP A 384 19.81 36.24 -6.52
CA ASP A 384 20.21 37.35 -5.66
C ASP A 384 21.70 37.67 -5.81
N PHE A 385 22.54 36.62 -5.87
CA PHE A 385 23.99 36.77 -6.01
C PHE A 385 24.38 37.41 -7.35
N ILE A 386 23.82 36.92 -8.47
CA ILE A 386 24.17 37.41 -9.80
C ILE A 386 23.71 38.85 -10.02
N ASN A 387 22.55 39.23 -9.49
CA ASN A 387 22.04 40.60 -9.63
C ASN A 387 22.97 41.60 -8.92
N LYS A 388 23.43 41.26 -7.71
CA LYS A 388 24.40 42.07 -6.95
C LYS A 388 25.77 42.12 -7.63
N PHE A 389 26.23 40.97 -8.12
CA PHE A 389 27.51 40.88 -8.85
C PHE A 389 27.49 41.66 -10.17
N ALA A 390 26.40 41.59 -10.94
CA ALA A 390 26.23 42.32 -12.18
C ALA A 390 26.20 43.84 -11.96
N THR A 391 25.58 44.32 -10.87
CA THR A 391 25.62 45.75 -10.51
C THR A 391 27.04 46.23 -10.20
N ASP A 392 27.83 45.44 -9.48
CA ASP A 392 29.23 45.76 -9.16
C ASP A 392 30.13 45.73 -10.41
N LEU A 393 29.91 44.77 -11.33
CA LEU A 393 30.65 44.68 -12.58
C LEU A 393 30.35 45.79 -13.57
N THR A 394 29.11 46.29 -13.60
CA THR A 394 28.72 47.39 -14.48
C THR A 394 29.53 48.66 -14.18
N ALA A 395 29.91 48.86 -12.92
CA ALA A 395 30.81 49.93 -12.50
C ALA A 395 32.27 49.72 -12.95
N LEU A 396 32.70 48.47 -13.17
CA LEU A 396 34.07 48.11 -13.52
C LEU A 396 34.34 48.04 -15.04
N LEU A 397 33.34 47.65 -15.85
CA LEU A 397 33.53 47.32 -17.27
C LEU A 397 32.88 48.29 -18.27
N THR A 398 32.42 49.49 -17.85
CA THR A 398 31.81 50.50 -18.74
C THR A 398 30.73 49.90 -19.65
N ASN A 399 29.63 49.44 -19.06
CA ASN A 399 28.33 49.13 -19.68
C ASN A 399 28.35 48.59 -21.13
N SER A 400 29.12 47.52 -21.41
CA SER A 400 29.12 46.92 -22.75
C SER A 400 27.87 46.04 -22.96
N PRO A 401 27.14 46.18 -24.08
CA PRO A 401 25.92 45.40 -24.33
C PRO A 401 26.19 43.89 -24.50
N GLU A 402 27.41 43.49 -24.88
CA GLU A 402 27.80 42.08 -25.01
C GLU A 402 27.70 41.31 -23.68
N PHE A 403 28.14 41.90 -22.57
CA PHE A 403 28.10 41.24 -21.26
C PHE A 403 26.68 41.02 -20.74
N GLN A 404 25.74 41.90 -21.07
CA GLN A 404 24.33 41.69 -20.72
C GLN A 404 23.79 40.41 -21.37
N VAL A 405 24.20 40.11 -22.62
CA VAL A 405 23.82 38.87 -23.30
C VAL A 405 24.43 37.64 -22.59
N TYR A 406 25.69 37.69 -22.17
CA TYR A 406 26.32 36.59 -21.42
C TYR A 406 25.62 36.33 -20.08
N PHE A 407 25.22 37.37 -19.34
CA PHE A 407 24.47 37.20 -18.09
C PHE A 407 23.10 36.56 -18.30
N VAL A 408 22.39 36.96 -19.35
CA VAL A 408 21.09 36.36 -19.70
C VAL A 408 21.26 34.89 -20.10
N LEU A 409 22.27 34.57 -20.92
CA LEU A 409 22.57 33.20 -21.32
C LEU A 409 22.98 32.34 -20.14
N GLU A 410 23.78 32.88 -19.22
CA GLU A 410 24.20 32.20 -18.01
C GLU A 410 23.01 31.92 -17.09
N ALA A 411 22.12 32.90 -16.89
CA ALA A 411 20.91 32.70 -16.10
C ALA A 411 20.03 31.57 -16.68
N VAL A 412 19.92 31.49 -18.01
CA VAL A 412 19.17 30.43 -18.67
C VAL A 412 19.88 29.08 -18.55
N ARG A 413 21.21 29.03 -18.74
CA ARG A 413 22.01 27.82 -18.52
C ARG A 413 21.76 27.25 -17.12
N ILE A 414 21.89 28.09 -16.10
CA ILE A 414 21.70 27.69 -14.69
C ILE A 414 20.28 27.22 -14.42
N LYS A 415 19.27 27.92 -14.97
CA LYS A 415 17.87 27.48 -14.85
C LYS A 415 17.65 26.11 -15.47
N VAL A 416 18.20 25.86 -16.66
CA VAL A 416 18.12 24.55 -17.34
C VAL A 416 18.88 23.46 -16.57
N ASP A 417 20.09 23.74 -16.08
CA ASP A 417 20.89 22.78 -15.31
C ASP A 417 20.20 22.39 -14.00
N ILE A 418 19.70 23.37 -13.25
CA ILE A 418 18.94 23.14 -12.02
C ILE A 418 17.66 22.37 -12.33
N TRP A 419 16.93 22.75 -13.38
CA TRP A 419 15.70 22.07 -13.79
C TRP A 419 15.97 20.60 -14.12
N ASN A 420 16.97 20.30 -14.96
CA ASN A 420 17.35 18.92 -15.33
C ASN A 420 17.77 18.09 -14.11
N ARG A 421 18.45 18.69 -13.13
CA ARG A 421 18.90 17.98 -11.91
C ARG A 421 17.79 17.77 -10.88
N ARG A 422 16.78 18.63 -10.84
CA ARG A 422 15.61 18.51 -9.95
C ARG A 422 14.56 17.53 -10.48
N LEU A 423 14.47 17.40 -11.80
CA LEU A 423 13.55 16.49 -12.45
C LEU A 423 13.74 15.05 -11.89
N PHE A 424 12.73 14.58 -11.14
CA PHE A 424 12.66 13.26 -10.48
C PHE A 424 13.58 13.03 -9.26
N ARG A 425 14.03 14.06 -8.52
CA ARG A 425 14.76 13.87 -7.24
C ARG A 425 13.87 13.50 -6.05
N THR A 426 12.72 14.15 -5.90
CA THR A 426 11.71 13.89 -4.85
C THR A 426 10.31 14.31 -5.36
N GLU A 427 9.23 13.82 -4.74
CA GLU A 427 7.85 14.26 -5.08
C GLU A 427 7.65 15.78 -4.84
N ASP A 428 8.39 16.36 -3.89
CA ASP A 428 8.31 17.78 -3.55
C ASP A 428 9.20 18.69 -4.44
N ASP A 429 10.20 18.12 -5.14
CA ASP A 429 11.13 18.86 -6.00
C ASP A 429 10.69 18.95 -7.47
N VAL A 430 9.50 18.45 -7.81
CA VAL A 430 8.98 18.54 -9.18
C VAL A 430 8.90 20.02 -9.58
N PRO A 431 9.59 20.44 -10.67
CA PRO A 431 9.57 21.82 -11.09
C PRO A 431 8.13 22.29 -11.36
N ASP A 432 7.77 23.46 -10.81
CA ASP A 432 6.47 24.09 -11.06
C ASP A 432 6.18 24.14 -12.58
N ALA A 433 4.97 23.73 -12.96
CA ALA A 433 4.53 23.70 -14.35
C ALA A 433 4.60 25.09 -15.00
N LEU A 434 4.27 26.15 -14.25
CA LEU A 434 4.35 27.52 -14.75
C LEU A 434 5.81 27.94 -15.00
N ALA A 435 6.70 27.67 -14.04
CA ALA A 435 8.12 27.97 -14.18
C ALA A 435 8.76 27.19 -15.35
N THR A 436 8.32 25.95 -15.56
CA THR A 436 8.77 25.10 -16.68
C THR A 436 8.34 25.68 -18.02
N GLN A 437 7.10 26.15 -18.15
CA GLN A 437 6.61 26.82 -19.37
C GLN A 437 7.38 28.12 -19.65
N GLN A 438 7.62 28.95 -18.63
CA GLN A 438 8.40 30.18 -18.78
C GLN A 438 9.84 29.90 -19.24
N LEU A 439 10.48 28.88 -18.67
CA LEU A 439 11.82 28.46 -19.08
C LEU A 439 11.84 28.00 -20.54
N LEU A 440 10.84 27.21 -20.94
CA LEU A 440 10.71 26.75 -22.32
C LEU A 440 10.54 27.91 -23.30
N GLU A 441 9.71 28.90 -22.98
CA GLU A 441 9.57 30.10 -23.82
C GLU A 441 10.89 30.88 -23.94
N GLN A 442 11.66 30.99 -22.85
CA GLN A 442 12.99 31.62 -22.88
C GLN A 442 13.94 30.86 -23.80
N ILE A 443 14.00 29.53 -23.70
CA ILE A 443 14.81 28.68 -24.59
C ILE A 443 14.40 28.88 -26.06
N LYS A 444 13.09 28.85 -26.34
CA LYS A 444 12.55 29.03 -27.69
C LYS A 444 12.93 30.38 -28.29
N LYS A 445 12.87 31.45 -27.51
CA LYS A 445 13.31 32.79 -27.92
C LYS A 445 14.80 32.85 -28.24
N LEU A 446 15.65 32.24 -27.41
CA LEU A 446 17.10 32.26 -27.60
C LEU A 446 17.56 31.49 -28.84
N MET A 447 16.89 30.38 -29.14
CA MET A 447 17.19 29.53 -30.30
C MET A 447 16.50 29.97 -31.60
N SER A 448 15.71 31.04 -31.57
CA SER A 448 15.05 31.55 -32.76
C SER A 448 16.07 32.10 -33.77
N PRO A 449 15.81 31.95 -35.09
CA PRO A 449 16.72 32.40 -36.14
C PRO A 449 16.98 33.91 -36.07
N GLY A 450 18.25 34.32 -36.17
CA GLY A 450 18.69 35.72 -36.07
C GLY A 450 19.15 36.17 -34.67
N SER A 451 19.12 35.28 -33.67
CA SER A 451 19.65 35.56 -32.34
C SER A 451 21.17 35.71 -32.35
N ALA A 452 21.68 36.85 -31.83
CA ALA A 452 23.11 37.07 -31.62
C ALA A 452 23.75 36.05 -30.64
N ALA A 453 22.92 35.31 -29.88
CA ALA A 453 23.36 34.29 -28.95
C ALA A 453 23.67 32.92 -29.59
N ALA A 454 23.37 32.72 -30.88
CA ALA A 454 23.45 31.41 -31.56
C ALA A 454 24.83 30.74 -31.46
N ASN A 455 25.92 31.50 -31.58
CA ASN A 455 27.28 30.95 -31.49
C ASN A 455 27.68 30.57 -30.05
N PHE A 456 27.12 31.25 -29.06
CA PHE A 456 27.40 31.01 -27.64
C PHE A 456 26.61 29.82 -27.08
N LEU A 457 25.44 29.55 -27.68
CA LEU A 457 24.61 28.40 -27.36
C LEU A 457 25.35 27.07 -27.51
N LEU A 458 26.28 26.95 -28.47
CA LEU A 458 27.05 25.74 -28.74
C LEU A 458 27.73 25.13 -27.49
N LYS A 459 28.26 25.98 -26.59
CA LYS A 459 28.94 25.54 -25.36
C LYS A 459 28.00 24.93 -24.32
N PHE A 460 26.69 25.18 -24.40
CA PHE A 460 25.68 24.65 -23.47
C PHE A 460 24.46 24.02 -24.17
N MET A 461 24.65 23.53 -25.41
CA MET A 461 23.58 22.86 -26.16
C MET A 461 23.11 21.57 -25.49
N LEU A 462 23.99 20.84 -24.80
CA LEU A 462 23.64 19.55 -24.20
C LEU A 462 22.48 19.68 -23.19
N PRO A 463 22.58 20.53 -22.13
CA PRO A 463 21.48 20.72 -21.19
C PRO A 463 20.18 21.21 -21.84
N ILE A 464 20.27 22.10 -22.83
CA ILE A 464 19.08 22.62 -23.56
C ILE A 464 18.40 21.48 -24.32
N ILE A 465 19.15 20.74 -25.13
CA ILE A 465 18.61 19.66 -25.94
C ILE A 465 18.03 18.55 -25.06
N ALA A 466 18.71 18.19 -23.96
CA ALA A 466 18.17 17.27 -22.98
C ALA A 466 16.85 17.77 -22.37
N CYS A 467 16.76 19.06 -22.01
CA CYS A 467 15.53 19.67 -21.49
C CYS A 467 14.37 19.56 -22.49
N LEU A 468 14.61 19.86 -23.77
CA LEU A 468 13.57 19.76 -24.81
C LEU A 468 13.09 18.33 -25.06
N VAL A 469 14.01 17.36 -25.06
CA VAL A 469 13.70 15.93 -25.15
C VAL A 469 12.87 15.49 -23.95
N ASN A 470 13.25 15.91 -22.75
CA ASN A 470 12.54 15.59 -21.50
C ASN A 470 11.16 16.22 -21.42
N LEU A 471 10.98 17.41 -22.00
CA LEU A 471 9.68 18.08 -22.14
C LEU A 471 8.86 17.57 -23.32
N THR A 472 9.37 16.61 -24.09
CA THR A 472 8.69 16.03 -25.26
C THR A 472 8.33 17.06 -26.33
N GLU A 473 9.15 18.10 -26.49
CA GLU A 473 8.94 19.20 -27.45
C GLU A 473 9.31 18.81 -28.90
N TRP A 474 8.87 17.62 -29.33
CA TRP A 474 9.17 17.03 -30.64
C TRP A 474 8.84 17.94 -31.82
N PRO A 475 7.66 18.60 -31.87
CA PRO A 475 7.31 19.46 -33.01
C PRO A 475 8.28 20.63 -33.16
N TRP A 476 8.74 21.19 -32.04
CA TRP A 476 9.65 22.31 -32.06
C TRP A 476 11.07 21.90 -32.42
N ILE A 477 11.54 20.74 -31.92
CA ILE A 477 12.83 20.16 -32.35
C ILE A 477 12.84 19.95 -33.87
N ILE A 478 11.76 19.44 -34.45
CA ILE A 478 11.64 19.26 -35.91
C ILE A 478 11.62 20.62 -36.64
N GLN A 479 10.92 21.62 -36.10
CA GLN A 479 10.85 22.96 -36.72
C GLN A 479 12.22 23.62 -36.86
N LEU A 480 13.14 23.36 -35.93
CA LEU A 480 14.51 23.87 -35.95
C LEU A 480 15.37 23.31 -37.10
N GLU A 481 14.92 22.26 -37.79
CA GLU A 481 15.66 21.66 -38.90
C GLU A 481 15.95 22.68 -40.01
N LYS A 482 15.03 23.64 -40.22
CA LYS A 482 15.18 24.73 -41.19
C LYS A 482 16.37 25.65 -40.88
N ASN A 483 16.76 25.76 -39.62
CA ASN A 483 17.90 26.55 -39.12
C ASN A 483 18.74 25.70 -38.17
N ARG A 484 19.21 24.55 -38.67
CA ARG A 484 19.85 23.48 -37.89
C ARG A 484 21.01 24.02 -37.02
N PRO A 485 20.93 23.89 -35.69
CA PRO A 485 22.07 24.14 -34.81
C PRO A 485 23.21 23.18 -35.14
N ASN A 486 24.45 23.70 -35.19
CA ASN A 486 25.64 22.89 -35.42
C ASN A 486 26.07 22.14 -34.14
N SER A 487 25.22 21.22 -33.67
CA SER A 487 25.43 20.47 -32.43
C SER A 487 25.12 18.99 -32.62
N PRO A 488 26.04 18.08 -32.25
CA PRO A 488 25.80 16.63 -32.40
C PRO A 488 24.59 16.17 -31.57
N TYR A 489 24.37 16.77 -30.38
CA TYR A 489 23.23 16.48 -29.52
C TYR A 489 21.90 16.78 -30.19
N TYR A 490 21.82 17.90 -30.92
CA TYR A 490 20.62 18.28 -31.67
C TYR A 490 20.31 17.25 -32.75
N ILE A 491 21.33 16.73 -33.45
CA ILE A 491 21.13 15.73 -34.51
C ILE A 491 20.49 14.47 -33.91
N VAL A 492 21.04 13.97 -32.81
CA VAL A 492 20.47 12.80 -32.11
C VAL A 492 19.03 13.07 -31.66
N ALA A 493 18.77 14.24 -31.06
CA ALA A 493 17.44 14.63 -30.63
C ALA A 493 16.44 14.78 -31.79
N LEU A 494 16.90 15.24 -32.96
CA LEU A 494 16.08 15.33 -34.16
C LEU A 494 15.66 13.95 -34.66
N LEU A 495 16.57 12.97 -34.63
CA LEU A 495 16.23 11.58 -34.98
C LEU A 495 15.21 10.98 -34.02
N LEU A 496 15.37 11.22 -32.71
CA LEU A 496 14.36 10.87 -31.71
C LEU A 496 13.03 11.55 -32.02
N ALA A 497 13.03 12.87 -32.27
CA ALA A 497 11.81 13.64 -32.51
C ALA A 497 11.03 13.13 -33.73
N HIS A 498 11.71 12.80 -34.84
CA HIS A 498 11.06 12.20 -35.99
C HIS A 498 10.46 10.84 -35.67
N TYR A 499 11.19 9.98 -34.94
CA TYR A 499 10.67 8.67 -34.53
C TYR A 499 9.45 8.81 -33.60
N MET A 500 9.53 9.67 -32.58
CA MET A 500 8.42 9.92 -31.64
C MET A 500 7.19 10.54 -32.32
N SER A 501 7.38 11.24 -33.43
CA SER A 501 6.31 11.85 -34.23
C SER A 501 5.84 10.96 -35.40
N ALA A 502 6.33 9.71 -35.48
CA ALA A 502 5.94 8.79 -36.54
C ALA A 502 4.49 8.32 -36.32
N GLY A 503 3.53 8.98 -36.97
CA GLY A 503 2.11 8.64 -36.89
C GLY A 503 1.70 7.28 -37.47
N SER A 504 2.66 6.46 -37.96
CA SER A 504 2.43 5.10 -38.45
C SER A 504 3.63 4.19 -38.18
N ILE A 505 3.37 2.88 -38.04
CA ILE A 505 4.39 1.86 -37.76
C ILE A 505 5.41 1.75 -38.90
N GLU A 506 4.97 1.80 -40.17
CA GLU A 506 5.85 1.72 -41.34
C GLU A 506 6.85 2.89 -41.37
N ARG A 507 6.38 4.10 -41.05
CA ARG A 507 7.25 5.28 -40.97
C ARG A 507 8.23 5.17 -39.80
N ALA A 508 7.78 4.65 -38.66
CA ALA A 508 8.64 4.42 -37.50
C ALA A 508 9.77 3.43 -37.82
N GLN A 509 9.49 2.36 -38.58
CA GLN A 509 10.49 1.40 -39.05
C GLN A 509 11.49 1.99 -40.05
N GLY A 510 11.03 2.87 -40.96
CA GLY A 510 11.93 3.59 -41.86
C GLY A 510 12.89 4.51 -41.09
N LEU A 511 12.38 5.17 -40.05
CA LEU A 511 13.15 6.08 -39.20
C LEU A 511 14.12 5.35 -38.26
N SER A 512 13.75 4.18 -37.74
CA SER A 512 14.67 3.35 -36.94
C SER A 512 15.83 2.82 -37.77
N ARG A 513 15.62 2.52 -39.05
CA ARG A 513 16.71 2.21 -39.99
C ARG A 513 17.63 3.42 -40.18
N GLY A 514 17.07 4.62 -40.36
CA GLY A 514 17.86 5.85 -40.43
C GLY A 514 18.70 6.09 -39.16
N TRP A 515 18.10 5.90 -37.98
CA TRP A 515 18.81 5.93 -36.68
C TRP A 515 19.97 4.95 -36.66
N TRP A 516 19.73 3.70 -37.06
CA TRP A 516 20.75 2.66 -37.11
C TRP A 516 21.94 3.08 -37.97
N GLU A 517 21.69 3.47 -39.22
CA GLU A 517 22.73 3.87 -40.18
C GLU A 517 23.53 5.09 -39.69
N MET A 518 22.87 6.05 -39.04
CA MET A 518 23.51 7.28 -38.58
C MET A 518 24.29 7.14 -37.26
N LEU A 519 23.80 6.33 -36.31
CA LEU A 519 24.47 6.16 -35.02
C LEU A 519 25.49 5.03 -34.98
N MET A 520 25.39 4.03 -35.86
CA MET A 520 26.32 2.89 -35.85
C MET A 520 27.79 3.28 -35.80
N PRO A 521 28.27 4.30 -36.54
CA PRO A 521 29.67 4.70 -36.49
C PRO A 521 30.19 5.09 -35.10
N THR A 522 29.29 5.42 -34.16
CA THR A 522 29.64 5.71 -32.75
C THR A 522 29.98 4.44 -31.96
N PHE A 523 29.44 3.30 -32.37
CA PHE A 523 29.56 2.00 -31.69
C PHE A 523 30.66 1.11 -32.25
N GLU A 524 31.29 1.50 -33.36
CA GLU A 524 32.42 0.79 -33.95
C GLU A 524 33.75 1.08 -33.23
N ASP A 525 34.68 0.15 -33.35
CA ASP A 525 36.00 0.26 -32.74
C ASP A 525 36.93 1.17 -33.56
N SER A 526 37.41 2.26 -32.95
CA SER A 526 38.10 3.35 -33.67
C SER A 526 39.49 2.97 -34.18
N SER A 527 40.07 1.88 -33.66
CA SER A 527 41.42 1.39 -33.96
C SER A 527 41.57 0.78 -35.36
N ARG A 528 40.46 0.45 -36.04
CA ARG A 528 40.48 -0.25 -37.35
C ARG A 528 40.14 0.64 -38.57
N ARG A 529 39.95 1.95 -38.38
CA ARG A 529 39.52 2.91 -39.44
C ARG A 529 40.67 3.63 -40.15
N GLN A 530 41.64 2.90 -40.72
CA GLN A 530 42.67 3.55 -41.57
C GLN A 530 42.54 3.28 -43.08
N THR A 531 41.60 2.46 -43.55
CA THR A 531 41.51 2.16 -44.99
C THR A 531 40.06 2.15 -45.50
N SER A 532 39.79 3.12 -46.40
CA SER A 532 38.66 3.24 -47.34
C SER A 532 37.24 3.45 -46.77
N GLY A 533 36.69 4.66 -46.99
CA GLY A 533 35.24 4.93 -47.01
C GLY A 533 34.54 5.17 -45.66
N ALA A 534 35.22 5.71 -44.65
CA ALA A 534 34.64 5.91 -43.32
C ALA A 534 33.44 6.87 -43.34
N GLN A 535 32.23 6.36 -43.04
CA GLN A 535 31.10 7.20 -42.67
C GLN A 535 31.49 8.03 -41.43
N GLN A 536 31.28 9.35 -41.52
CA GLN A 536 31.67 10.28 -40.47
C GLN A 536 30.80 10.06 -39.21
N MET A 537 31.46 9.90 -38.06
CA MET A 537 30.79 9.77 -36.77
C MET A 537 30.07 11.08 -36.40
N ILE A 538 28.75 11.02 -36.21
CA ILE A 538 27.89 12.19 -35.94
C ILE A 538 28.10 12.72 -34.51
N ILE A 539 28.30 11.81 -33.55
CA ILE A 539 28.48 12.12 -32.13
C ILE A 539 29.59 11.22 -31.57
N SER A 540 30.48 11.78 -30.75
CA SER A 540 31.51 10.96 -30.10
C SER A 540 30.93 10.06 -29.01
N LYS A 541 31.63 8.95 -28.70
CA LYS A 541 31.30 8.02 -27.61
C LYS A 541 31.03 8.74 -26.29
N ARG A 542 31.93 9.65 -25.89
CA ARG A 542 31.79 10.44 -24.66
C ARG A 542 30.55 11.35 -24.68
N GLN A 543 30.33 12.07 -25.78
CA GLN A 543 29.20 12.98 -25.90
C GLN A 543 27.86 12.23 -25.86
N PHE A 544 27.76 11.07 -26.53
CA PHE A 544 26.52 10.28 -26.49
C PHE A 544 26.25 9.75 -25.08
N MET A 545 27.28 9.30 -24.38
CA MET A 545 27.16 8.85 -22.99
C MET A 545 26.71 9.98 -22.05
N GLU A 546 27.31 11.17 -22.16
CA GLU A 546 26.87 12.37 -21.42
C GLU A 546 25.40 12.72 -21.73
N PHE A 547 25.00 12.66 -23.01
CA PHE A 547 23.62 12.93 -23.43
C PHE A 547 22.61 11.99 -22.79
N VAL A 548 22.87 10.68 -22.84
CA VAL A 548 21.96 9.65 -22.33
C VAL A 548 21.75 9.74 -20.82
N THR A 549 22.72 10.24 -20.05
CA THR A 549 22.58 10.44 -18.59
C THR A 549 21.59 11.55 -18.21
N LEU A 550 21.35 12.50 -19.12
CA LEU A 550 20.44 13.63 -18.90
C LEU A 550 19.03 13.39 -19.43
N ILE A 551 18.83 12.36 -20.26
CA ILE A 551 17.49 11.99 -20.74
C ILE A 551 16.70 11.38 -19.58
N LYS A 552 15.50 11.88 -19.37
CA LYS A 552 14.54 11.44 -18.35
C LYS A 552 13.16 11.11 -18.94
N ASP A 553 12.91 11.40 -20.21
CA ASP A 553 11.69 10.95 -20.89
C ASP A 553 11.68 9.42 -21.06
N SER A 554 10.63 8.77 -20.52
CA SER A 554 10.51 7.30 -20.51
C SER A 554 10.50 6.71 -21.93
N LYS A 555 9.85 7.35 -22.90
CA LYS A 555 9.76 6.83 -24.26
C LYS A 555 11.11 6.88 -24.97
N SER A 556 11.87 7.96 -24.76
CA SER A 556 13.22 8.13 -25.28
C SER A 556 14.18 7.10 -24.67
N ILE A 557 14.11 6.90 -23.36
CA ILE A 557 14.87 5.86 -22.67
C ILE A 557 14.51 4.48 -23.24
N ASP A 558 13.23 4.17 -23.41
CA ASP A 558 12.76 2.91 -23.99
C ASP A 558 13.30 2.65 -25.39
N PHE A 559 13.26 3.68 -26.25
CA PHE A 559 13.78 3.57 -27.60
C PHE A 559 15.30 3.30 -27.60
N ILE A 560 16.07 4.07 -26.83
CA ILE A 560 17.53 3.91 -26.76
C ILE A 560 17.91 2.57 -26.11
N LEU A 561 17.23 2.15 -25.04
CA LEU A 561 17.40 0.83 -24.44
C LEU A 561 17.10 -0.28 -25.45
N SER A 562 16.00 -0.19 -26.20
CA SER A 562 15.66 -1.20 -27.21
C SER A 562 16.72 -1.34 -28.31
N TYR A 563 17.32 -0.22 -28.73
CA TYR A 563 18.44 -0.19 -29.65
C TYR A 563 19.69 -0.87 -29.05
N LEU A 564 20.03 -0.54 -27.80
CA LEU A 564 21.19 -1.12 -27.12
C LEU A 564 20.99 -2.60 -26.78
N ILE A 565 19.79 -3.04 -26.44
CA ILE A 565 19.44 -4.47 -26.27
C ILE A 565 19.67 -5.21 -27.59
N THR A 566 19.24 -4.63 -28.72
CA THR A 566 19.48 -5.19 -30.05
C THR A 566 20.98 -5.33 -30.32
N LEU A 567 21.75 -4.27 -30.09
CA LEU A 567 23.21 -4.29 -30.26
C LEU A 567 23.90 -5.28 -29.32
N TYR A 568 23.50 -5.32 -28.06
CA TYR A 568 24.08 -6.20 -27.05
C TYR A 568 23.83 -7.67 -27.39
N ASN A 569 22.58 -8.02 -27.69
CA ASN A 569 22.21 -9.36 -28.14
C ASN A 569 22.87 -9.74 -29.48
N PHE A 570 23.12 -8.75 -30.33
CA PHE A 570 23.88 -8.92 -31.56
C PHE A 570 25.36 -9.18 -31.25
N VAL A 571 26.04 -8.38 -30.44
CA VAL A 571 27.45 -8.56 -30.07
C VAL A 571 27.69 -9.86 -29.30
N LEU A 572 26.69 -10.34 -28.56
CA LEU A 572 26.73 -11.65 -27.93
C LEU A 572 26.66 -12.84 -28.94
N GLY A 573 26.55 -12.64 -30.26
CA GLY A 573 26.78 -13.69 -31.29
C GLY A 573 27.34 -13.18 -32.62
N PRO A 574 27.74 -13.97 -33.65
CA PRO A 574 27.89 -15.44 -33.81
C PRO A 574 29.34 -15.82 -34.27
N PRO A 575 29.67 -16.99 -34.89
CA PRO A 575 29.26 -18.40 -34.70
C PRO A 575 30.45 -19.29 -34.22
N THR A 576 30.21 -20.27 -33.36
CA THR A 576 30.68 -21.62 -33.70
C THR A 576 29.55 -22.24 -34.50
N GLU A 577 29.85 -22.75 -35.69
CA GLU A 577 28.87 -23.33 -36.61
C GLU A 577 27.89 -24.24 -35.87
N GLY A 578 26.60 -23.87 -35.88
CA GLY A 578 25.51 -24.73 -35.38
C GLY A 578 24.90 -24.35 -34.02
N GLU A 579 25.57 -23.62 -33.14
CA GLU A 579 25.01 -23.27 -31.83
C GLU A 579 24.42 -21.85 -31.82
N ARG A 580 23.08 -21.78 -31.96
CA ARG A 580 22.33 -20.57 -31.57
C ARG A 580 22.68 -20.26 -30.12
N ILE A 581 23.04 -19.01 -29.80
CA ILE A 581 23.24 -18.53 -28.42
C ILE A 581 22.16 -19.16 -27.53
N PRO A 582 22.54 -19.84 -26.43
CA PRO A 582 21.58 -20.35 -25.46
C PRO A 582 20.59 -19.24 -25.11
N VAL A 583 19.29 -19.51 -25.27
CA VAL A 583 18.23 -18.50 -25.16
C VAL A 583 18.29 -17.78 -23.80
N ASP A 584 18.84 -18.43 -22.78
CA ASP A 584 19.05 -17.90 -21.43
C ASP A 584 20.14 -16.81 -21.34
N ARG A 585 21.04 -16.68 -22.32
CA ARG A 585 22.08 -15.63 -22.33
C ARG A 585 21.68 -14.35 -23.07
N ARG A 586 20.49 -14.32 -23.69
CA ARG A 586 19.98 -13.11 -24.33
C ARG A 586 19.32 -12.19 -23.32
N LEU A 587 19.52 -10.89 -23.48
CA LEU A 587 18.76 -9.87 -22.79
C LEU A 587 17.32 -9.85 -23.28
N PHE A 588 16.39 -9.70 -22.34
CA PHE A 588 14.97 -9.57 -22.59
C PHE A 588 14.66 -8.37 -23.46
N HIS A 589 14.03 -8.60 -24.61
CA HIS A 589 13.77 -7.57 -25.61
C HIS A 589 12.27 -7.24 -25.68
N TYR A 590 11.84 -6.28 -24.87
CA TYR A 590 10.43 -5.92 -24.76
C TYR A 590 9.89 -5.06 -25.91
N ASN A 591 10.74 -4.32 -26.64
CA ASN A 591 10.34 -3.47 -27.76
C ASN A 591 11.15 -3.74 -29.04
N ILE A 592 11.00 -4.93 -29.63
CA ILE A 592 11.80 -5.36 -30.80
C ILE A 592 11.30 -4.83 -32.15
N GLU A 593 10.05 -4.37 -32.22
CA GLU A 593 9.39 -4.00 -33.48
C GLU A 593 10.16 -2.99 -34.34
N PRO A 594 10.82 -1.95 -33.77
CA PRO A 594 11.57 -0.98 -34.58
C PRO A 594 12.78 -1.61 -35.28
N TRP A 595 13.29 -2.73 -34.78
CA TRP A 595 14.59 -3.28 -35.20
C TRP A 595 14.47 -4.54 -36.07
N ARG A 596 13.25 -5.09 -36.23
CA ARG A 596 13.01 -6.35 -36.98
C ARG A 596 13.52 -6.35 -38.42
N ASN A 597 13.42 -5.21 -39.10
CA ASN A 597 13.73 -5.07 -40.53
C ASN A 597 15.07 -4.36 -40.79
N VAL A 598 15.87 -4.14 -39.75
CA VAL A 598 17.14 -3.44 -39.89
C VAL A 598 18.23 -4.43 -40.32
N PRO A 599 18.91 -4.22 -41.47
CA PRO A 599 19.90 -5.16 -41.96
C PRO A 599 21.15 -5.15 -41.07
N PHE A 600 21.46 -6.31 -40.48
CA PHE A 600 22.72 -6.54 -39.76
C PHE A 600 23.85 -6.82 -40.76
N ASN A 601 24.20 -5.84 -41.60
CA ASN A 601 25.35 -5.92 -42.50
C ASN A 601 26.69 -5.67 -41.76
N LEU A 602 26.76 -6.08 -40.48
CA LEU A 602 27.87 -5.81 -39.58
C LEU A 602 28.44 -7.14 -39.09
N THR A 603 29.75 -7.17 -38.85
CA THR A 603 30.38 -8.25 -38.11
C THR A 603 30.51 -7.83 -36.64
N PRO A 604 30.19 -8.70 -35.67
CA PRO A 604 30.27 -8.36 -34.24
C PRO A 604 31.64 -7.85 -33.81
N GLU A 605 32.71 -8.37 -34.43
CA GLU A 605 34.10 -7.98 -34.19
C GLU A 605 34.43 -6.51 -34.51
N LYS A 606 33.57 -5.81 -35.27
CA LYS A 606 33.76 -4.38 -35.56
C LYS A 606 33.20 -3.47 -34.46
N LEU A 607 32.37 -4.01 -33.56
CA LEU A 607 31.70 -3.24 -32.53
C LEU A 607 32.56 -3.17 -31.25
N ASP A 608 32.61 -1.99 -30.64
CA ASP A 608 33.24 -1.78 -29.35
C ASP A 608 32.33 -2.34 -28.24
N ARG A 609 32.55 -3.61 -27.92
CA ARG A 609 31.81 -4.33 -26.88
C ARG A 609 31.89 -3.64 -25.52
N LYS A 610 33.06 -3.09 -25.15
CA LYS A 610 33.25 -2.45 -23.83
C LYS A 610 32.40 -1.19 -23.73
N TYR A 611 32.40 -0.37 -24.77
CA TYR A 611 31.57 0.83 -24.83
C TYR A 611 30.08 0.50 -24.80
N ILE A 612 29.63 -0.53 -25.53
CA ILE A 612 28.23 -0.97 -25.50
C ILE A 612 27.83 -1.43 -24.09
N GLU A 613 28.68 -2.23 -23.42
CA GLU A 613 28.44 -2.72 -22.07
C GLU A 613 28.37 -1.58 -21.04
N GLU A 614 29.28 -0.61 -21.11
CA GLU A 614 29.33 0.56 -20.21
C GLU A 614 28.14 1.48 -20.44
N LEU A 615 27.82 1.79 -21.70
CA LEU A 615 26.69 2.64 -22.04
C LEU A 615 25.36 2.00 -21.64
N PHE A 616 25.20 0.69 -21.86
CA PHE A 616 24.01 -0.06 -21.43
C PHE A 616 23.82 0.05 -19.91
N GLU A 617 24.89 -0.15 -19.13
CA GLU A 617 24.82 -0.02 -17.67
C GLU A 617 24.45 1.41 -17.25
N VAL A 618 25.05 2.43 -17.87
CA VAL A 618 24.77 3.85 -17.58
C VAL A 618 23.30 4.18 -17.85
N ILE A 619 22.76 3.79 -19.01
CA ILE A 619 21.36 4.08 -19.33
C ILE A 619 20.40 3.27 -18.46
N SER A 620 20.71 2.02 -18.12
CA SER A 620 19.84 1.21 -17.24
C SER A 620 19.79 1.79 -15.83
N LYS A 621 20.92 2.26 -15.28
CA LYS A 621 20.93 2.99 -14.00
C LYS A 621 20.13 4.28 -14.08
N ASN A 622 20.26 5.04 -15.17
CA ASN A 622 19.48 6.25 -15.39
C ASN A 622 17.97 5.95 -15.52
N ALA A 623 17.61 4.87 -16.21
CA ALA A 623 16.23 4.42 -16.36
C ALA A 623 15.60 4.07 -15.00
N LEU A 624 16.30 3.30 -14.15
CA LEU A 624 15.83 2.97 -12.81
C LEU A 624 15.81 4.18 -11.86
N TYR A 625 16.66 5.19 -12.08
CA TYR A 625 16.55 6.47 -11.38
C TYR A 625 15.27 7.22 -11.76
N VAL A 626 14.89 7.20 -13.05
CA VAL A 626 13.68 7.88 -13.56
C VAL A 626 12.40 7.15 -13.13
N ASN A 627 12.37 5.83 -13.27
CA ASN A 627 11.24 5.01 -12.87
C ASN A 627 11.74 3.68 -12.28
N PRO A 628 11.89 3.61 -10.94
CA PRO A 628 12.42 2.42 -10.27
C PRO A 628 11.46 1.23 -10.29
N ILE A 629 10.19 1.43 -10.66
CA ILE A 629 9.15 0.38 -10.69
C ILE A 629 8.83 -0.07 -12.13
N ASN A 630 9.63 0.29 -13.13
CA ASN A 630 9.43 -0.22 -14.48
C ASN A 630 9.92 -1.68 -14.58
N ALA A 631 8.98 -2.63 -14.60
CA ALA A 631 9.28 -4.05 -14.60
C ALA A 631 10.07 -4.53 -15.84
N PHE A 632 9.88 -3.91 -17.01
CA PHE A 632 10.62 -4.25 -18.23
C PHE A 632 12.10 -3.85 -18.12
N TRP A 633 12.37 -2.65 -17.58
CA TRP A 633 13.74 -2.17 -17.33
C TRP A 633 14.46 -3.01 -16.29
N LEU A 634 13.79 -3.30 -15.17
CA LEU A 634 14.31 -4.16 -14.11
C LEU A 634 14.68 -5.54 -14.64
N ARG A 635 13.79 -6.18 -15.41
CA ARG A 635 14.04 -7.49 -16.01
C ARG A 635 15.24 -7.47 -16.96
N THR A 636 15.30 -6.48 -17.84
CA THR A 636 16.38 -6.37 -18.83
C THR A 636 17.72 -6.13 -18.13
N PHE A 637 17.75 -5.32 -17.08
CA PHE A 637 18.95 -5.08 -16.29
C PHE A 637 19.35 -6.31 -15.46
N GLY A 638 18.37 -7.07 -14.95
CA GLY A 638 18.60 -8.37 -14.33
C GLY A 638 19.27 -9.35 -15.28
N ASP A 639 18.84 -9.40 -16.55
CA ASP A 639 19.47 -10.21 -17.58
C ASP A 639 20.92 -9.79 -17.85
N TYR A 640 21.22 -8.50 -17.80
CA TYR A 640 22.59 -8.00 -17.97
C TYR A 640 23.52 -8.49 -16.85
N TYR A 641 23.08 -8.40 -15.59
CA TYR A 641 23.87 -8.92 -14.47
C TYR A 641 23.94 -10.44 -14.43
N TYR A 642 22.89 -11.13 -14.90
CA TYR A 642 22.91 -12.58 -15.09
C TYR A 642 24.01 -12.99 -16.08
N VAL A 643 24.14 -12.29 -17.21
CA VAL A 643 25.21 -12.53 -18.19
C VAL A 643 26.60 -12.17 -17.63
N LYS A 644 26.68 -11.18 -16.73
CA LYS A 644 27.91 -10.83 -15.99
C LYS A 644 28.22 -11.78 -14.83
N GLU A 645 27.40 -12.82 -14.61
CA GLU A 645 27.53 -13.80 -13.54
C GLU A 645 27.41 -13.20 -12.12
N ASP A 646 26.83 -12.00 -11.98
CA ASP A 646 26.40 -11.46 -10.68
C ASP A 646 24.98 -11.97 -10.37
N PHE A 647 24.91 -13.24 -10.01
CA PHE A 647 23.65 -13.95 -9.77
C PHE A 647 22.83 -13.37 -8.62
N LYS A 648 23.50 -12.79 -7.60
CA LYS A 648 22.81 -12.18 -6.45
C LYS A 648 22.08 -10.92 -6.87
N TYR A 649 22.76 -10.02 -7.59
CA TYR A 649 22.14 -8.78 -8.03
C TYR A 649 21.11 -9.02 -9.16
N ALA A 650 21.37 -9.97 -10.05
CA ALA A 650 20.39 -10.41 -11.06
C ALA A 650 19.10 -10.94 -10.41
N ALA A 651 19.22 -11.84 -9.42
CA ALA A 651 18.06 -12.37 -8.69
C ALA A 651 17.26 -11.25 -8.01
N ARG A 652 17.95 -10.28 -7.40
CA ARG A 652 17.31 -9.10 -6.80
C ARG A 652 16.48 -8.32 -7.83
N LEU A 653 17.05 -7.99 -8.99
CA LEU A 653 16.36 -7.25 -10.05
C LEU A 653 15.18 -8.04 -10.65
N TYR A 654 15.29 -9.37 -10.78
CA TYR A 654 14.16 -10.20 -11.20
C TYR A 654 13.02 -10.18 -10.18
N LEU A 655 13.33 -10.22 -8.88
CA LEU A 655 12.31 -10.12 -7.83
C LEU A 655 11.67 -8.73 -7.77
N GLU A 656 12.47 -7.66 -7.95
CA GLU A 656 11.96 -6.29 -8.08
C GLU A 656 11.02 -6.16 -9.28
N SER A 657 11.38 -6.77 -10.44
CA SER A 657 10.52 -6.82 -11.62
C SER A 657 9.18 -7.52 -11.35
N ILE A 658 9.22 -8.68 -10.67
CA ILE A 658 8.00 -9.43 -10.29
C ILE A 658 7.13 -8.61 -9.32
N ILE A 659 7.74 -7.93 -8.35
CA ILE A 659 7.01 -7.07 -7.39
C ILE A 659 6.35 -5.90 -8.10
N ALA A 660 7.10 -5.23 -8.98
CA ALA A 660 6.64 -4.09 -9.74
C ALA A 660 5.40 -4.42 -10.58
N CYS A 661 5.36 -5.61 -11.19
CA CYS A 661 4.24 -6.01 -12.04
C CYS A 661 3.07 -6.69 -11.29
N THR A 662 3.18 -6.93 -9.99
CA THR A 662 2.15 -7.59 -9.16
C THR A 662 1.56 -6.70 -8.06
N ASN A 663 1.83 -5.39 -8.10
CA ASN A 663 1.46 -4.42 -7.07
C ASN A 663 1.89 -4.87 -5.66
N GLY A 664 3.14 -5.31 -5.50
CA GLY A 664 3.63 -5.78 -4.20
C GLY A 664 3.13 -7.17 -3.82
N LEU A 665 3.03 -8.08 -4.80
CA LEU A 665 2.57 -9.46 -4.60
C LEU A 665 1.11 -9.54 -4.08
N THR A 666 0.26 -8.59 -4.45
CA THR A 666 -1.19 -8.63 -4.16
C THR A 666 -1.97 -9.41 -5.21
N THR A 667 -1.49 -9.40 -6.46
CA THR A 667 -2.10 -10.11 -7.58
C THR A 667 -1.62 -11.57 -7.62
N LYS A 668 -2.54 -12.51 -7.84
CA LYS A 668 -2.23 -13.96 -7.89
C LYS A 668 -1.59 -14.40 -9.21
N LEU A 669 -1.78 -13.64 -10.28
CA LEU A 669 -1.29 -13.94 -11.63
C LEU A 669 -0.08 -13.07 -11.96
N PHE A 670 0.95 -13.69 -12.52
CA PHE A 670 2.12 -13.00 -13.04
C PHE A 670 1.89 -12.65 -14.52
N PRO A 671 2.19 -11.42 -14.96
CA PRO A 671 1.90 -11.00 -16.32
C PRO A 671 2.91 -11.59 -17.31
N ASP A 672 2.38 -12.25 -18.33
CA ASP A 672 3.13 -13.13 -19.22
C ASP A 672 4.13 -12.43 -20.14
N ASN A 673 3.91 -11.15 -20.38
CA ASN A 673 4.77 -10.29 -21.18
C ASN A 673 6.05 -9.87 -20.44
N VAL A 674 6.10 -10.00 -19.11
CA VAL A 674 7.27 -9.64 -18.29
C VAL A 674 7.78 -10.84 -17.51
N VAL A 675 6.92 -11.72 -17.01
CA VAL A 675 7.29 -12.87 -16.19
C VAL A 675 6.94 -14.14 -16.95
N ASP A 676 7.90 -14.61 -17.73
CA ASP A 676 7.81 -15.85 -18.52
C ASP A 676 8.68 -16.96 -17.92
N ASP A 677 8.58 -18.16 -18.48
CA ASP A 677 9.36 -19.32 -18.03
C ASP A 677 10.88 -19.13 -18.22
N LEU A 678 11.31 -18.21 -19.10
CA LEU A 678 12.72 -17.87 -19.26
C LEU A 678 13.23 -17.09 -18.06
N LEU A 679 12.49 -16.09 -17.57
CA LEU A 679 12.83 -15.38 -16.34
C LEU A 679 12.94 -16.36 -15.17
N TRP A 680 11.96 -17.26 -15.01
CA TRP A 680 12.00 -18.27 -13.96
C TRP A 680 13.22 -19.18 -14.09
N THR A 681 13.54 -19.63 -15.31
CA THR A 681 14.73 -20.46 -15.57
C THR A 681 16.02 -19.76 -15.16
N LYS A 682 16.17 -18.46 -15.48
CA LYS A 682 17.33 -17.67 -15.06
C LYS A 682 17.39 -17.49 -13.55
N LEU A 683 16.26 -17.21 -12.90
CA LEU A 683 16.18 -17.06 -11.45
C LEU A 683 16.48 -18.37 -10.70
N ILE A 684 16.03 -19.51 -11.23
CA ILE A 684 16.35 -20.85 -10.73
C ILE A 684 17.87 -21.07 -10.80
N ARG A 685 18.50 -20.74 -11.93
CA ARG A 685 19.96 -20.82 -12.06
C ARG A 685 20.68 -19.88 -11.09
N CYS A 686 20.22 -18.62 -10.94
CA CYS A 686 20.81 -17.72 -9.95
C CYS A 686 20.80 -18.34 -8.55
N CYS A 687 19.69 -18.97 -8.16
CA CYS A 687 19.60 -19.65 -6.86
C CYS A 687 20.54 -20.86 -6.76
N GLY A 688 20.69 -21.64 -7.83
CA GLY A 688 21.65 -22.76 -7.90
C GLY A 688 23.09 -22.29 -7.67
N GLU A 689 23.53 -21.27 -8.42
CA GLU A 689 24.89 -20.70 -8.31
C GLU A 689 25.16 -20.07 -6.93
N LEU A 690 24.11 -19.61 -6.25
CA LEU A 690 24.15 -19.11 -4.87
C LEU A 690 24.08 -20.22 -3.80
N ARG A 691 24.11 -21.50 -4.21
CA ARG A 691 23.99 -22.68 -3.35
C ARG A 691 22.69 -22.73 -2.57
N LEU A 692 21.58 -22.41 -3.22
CA LEU A 692 20.22 -22.48 -2.68
C LEU A 692 19.38 -23.56 -3.39
N PRO A 693 19.80 -24.83 -3.39
CA PRO A 693 19.21 -25.89 -4.21
C PRO A 693 17.73 -26.13 -3.93
N THR A 694 17.28 -26.13 -2.67
CA THR A 694 15.86 -26.30 -2.32
C THR A 694 15.02 -25.13 -2.82
N ILE A 695 15.51 -23.89 -2.69
CA ILE A 695 14.81 -22.71 -3.22
C ILE A 695 14.72 -22.79 -4.75
N ALA A 696 15.83 -23.13 -5.42
CA ALA A 696 15.89 -23.32 -6.87
C ALA A 696 14.90 -24.40 -7.34
N THR A 697 14.83 -25.52 -6.64
CA THR A 697 13.87 -26.59 -6.92
C THR A 697 12.42 -26.12 -6.74
N ILE A 698 12.11 -25.42 -5.65
CA ILE A 698 10.75 -24.93 -5.36
C ILE A 698 10.32 -23.85 -6.36
N LEU A 699 11.24 -22.99 -6.81
CA LEU A 699 10.98 -21.96 -7.82
C LEU A 699 10.40 -22.50 -9.12
N GLY A 700 10.70 -23.75 -9.49
CA GLY A 700 10.15 -24.39 -10.68
C GLY A 700 8.62 -24.43 -10.72
N GLN A 701 7.96 -24.47 -9.56
CA GLN A 701 6.49 -24.45 -9.51
C GLN A 701 5.87 -23.13 -10.02
N MET A 702 6.68 -22.07 -10.14
CA MET A 702 6.25 -20.75 -10.60
C MET A 702 6.10 -20.67 -12.12
N ARG A 703 6.70 -21.62 -12.84
CA ARG A 703 6.60 -21.74 -14.30
C ARG A 703 5.17 -22.07 -14.74
N ARG A 704 4.82 -21.69 -15.97
CA ARG A 704 3.60 -22.16 -16.64
C ARG A 704 3.73 -23.63 -17.02
N ASP A 705 4.85 -23.99 -17.65
CA ASP A 705 5.21 -25.39 -17.90
C ASP A 705 6.32 -25.82 -16.94
N ILE A 706 5.96 -26.67 -15.98
CA ILE A 706 6.87 -27.21 -14.97
C ILE A 706 7.70 -28.39 -15.51
N ASN A 707 7.27 -29.06 -16.58
CA ASN A 707 7.87 -30.33 -17.01
C ASN A 707 9.38 -30.24 -17.30
N PRO A 708 9.90 -29.21 -18.00
CA PRO A 708 11.34 -29.08 -18.24
C PRO A 708 12.14 -28.92 -16.94
N HIS A 709 11.52 -28.34 -15.89
CA HIS A 709 12.15 -28.20 -14.57
C HIS A 709 12.17 -29.52 -13.81
N LEU A 710 11.11 -30.32 -13.87
CA LEU A 710 11.03 -31.61 -13.16
C LEU A 710 12.19 -32.55 -13.49
N ILE A 711 12.67 -32.53 -14.74
CA ILE A 711 13.81 -33.34 -15.21
C ILE A 711 15.13 -32.91 -14.54
N GLN A 712 15.26 -31.64 -14.15
CA GLN A 712 16.46 -31.07 -13.53
C GLN A 712 16.46 -31.16 -12.00
N VAL A 713 15.35 -31.58 -11.39
CA VAL A 713 15.20 -31.61 -9.92
C VAL A 713 16.29 -32.46 -9.25
N GLU A 714 16.58 -33.63 -9.80
CA GLU A 714 17.61 -34.52 -9.25
C GLU A 714 19.00 -33.86 -9.29
N SER A 715 19.38 -33.25 -10.42
CA SER A 715 20.68 -32.61 -10.56
C SER A 715 20.82 -31.40 -9.64
N ILE A 716 19.78 -30.59 -9.49
CA ILE A 716 19.78 -29.43 -8.59
C ILE A 716 19.92 -29.88 -7.13
N LEU A 717 19.14 -30.90 -6.72
CA LEU A 717 19.17 -31.40 -5.35
C LEU A 717 20.45 -32.19 -5.02
N ALA A 718 21.23 -32.63 -6.01
CA ALA A 718 22.53 -33.24 -5.76
C ALA A 718 23.50 -32.29 -5.02
N GLU A 719 23.30 -30.97 -5.16
CA GLU A 719 24.11 -29.93 -4.51
C GLU A 719 23.74 -29.68 -3.04
N THR A 720 22.77 -30.43 -2.48
CA THR A 720 22.26 -30.23 -1.10
C THR A 720 23.35 -30.29 -0.02
N PHE A 721 24.42 -31.08 -0.21
CA PHE A 721 25.48 -31.24 0.79
C PHE A 721 26.32 -29.97 1.07
N GLY A 722 26.20 -28.94 0.23
CA GLY A 722 26.86 -27.63 0.40
C GLY A 722 25.88 -26.45 0.47
N SER A 723 24.61 -26.74 0.78
CA SER A 723 23.53 -25.77 0.73
C SER A 723 23.64 -24.66 1.77
N LEU A 724 23.28 -23.44 1.37
CA LEU A 724 23.07 -22.27 2.24
C LEU A 724 21.58 -21.99 2.49
N ASP A 725 20.69 -22.87 2.03
CA ASP A 725 19.25 -22.76 2.21
C ASP A 725 18.79 -23.34 3.57
N ALA A 726 17.57 -22.99 3.99
CA ALA A 726 16.93 -23.58 5.17
C ALA A 726 16.33 -24.99 4.90
N GLY A 727 16.59 -25.59 3.74
CA GLY A 727 16.17 -26.93 3.33
C GLY A 727 14.70 -27.24 3.64
N VAL A 728 14.49 -28.18 4.55
CA VAL A 728 13.17 -28.75 4.90
C VAL A 728 12.15 -27.73 5.39
N GLU A 729 12.59 -26.57 5.91
CA GLU A 729 11.69 -25.49 6.37
C GLU A 729 10.85 -24.90 5.23
N TYR A 730 11.27 -25.08 3.98
CA TYR A 730 10.54 -24.59 2.81
C TYR A 730 9.49 -25.57 2.27
N PHE A 731 9.46 -26.84 2.71
CA PHE A 731 8.49 -27.83 2.20
C PHE A 731 7.02 -27.41 2.33
N PRO A 732 6.57 -26.74 3.42
CA PRO A 732 5.20 -26.22 3.51
C PRO A 732 4.82 -25.18 2.45
N LEU A 733 5.79 -24.67 1.68
CA LEU A 733 5.62 -23.68 0.61
C LEU A 733 5.43 -24.33 -0.77
N ILE A 734 5.52 -25.65 -0.87
CA ILE A 734 5.31 -26.39 -2.12
C ILE A 734 3.82 -26.59 -2.34
N GLY A 735 3.29 -26.07 -3.46
CA GLY A 735 1.89 -26.22 -3.87
C GLY A 735 1.68 -27.18 -5.03
N ASP A 736 2.74 -27.70 -5.63
CA ASP A 736 2.67 -28.63 -6.77
C ASP A 736 3.01 -30.06 -6.34
N MET A 737 2.06 -31.00 -6.53
CA MET A 737 2.21 -32.40 -6.11
C MET A 737 3.26 -33.13 -6.94
N ASN A 738 3.31 -32.88 -8.25
CA ASN A 738 4.28 -33.52 -9.13
C ASN A 738 5.70 -33.12 -8.72
N LEU A 739 5.92 -31.85 -8.39
CA LEU A 739 7.21 -31.40 -7.87
C LEU A 739 7.60 -32.16 -6.59
N MET A 740 6.68 -32.33 -5.63
CA MET A 740 6.99 -33.08 -4.41
C MET A 740 7.32 -34.55 -4.66
N GLU A 741 6.66 -35.20 -5.61
CA GLU A 741 6.96 -36.58 -5.99
C GLU A 741 8.37 -36.70 -6.60
N PHE A 742 8.73 -35.80 -7.52
CA PHE A 742 10.07 -35.75 -8.10
C PHE A 742 11.15 -35.43 -7.05
N MET A 743 10.86 -34.52 -6.10
CA MET A 743 11.76 -34.25 -4.97
C MET A 743 11.94 -35.48 -4.08
N ALA A 744 10.85 -36.22 -3.79
CA ALA A 744 10.93 -37.43 -2.98
C ALA A 744 11.77 -38.52 -3.67
N ALA A 745 11.58 -38.71 -4.98
CA ALA A 745 12.39 -39.64 -5.77
C ALA A 745 13.87 -39.24 -5.78
N ALA A 746 14.17 -37.95 -5.97
CA ALA A 746 15.54 -37.43 -5.94
C ALA A 746 16.19 -37.63 -4.56
N TYR A 747 15.51 -37.29 -3.46
CA TYR A 747 16.04 -37.48 -2.11
C TYR A 747 16.29 -38.96 -1.78
N ALA A 748 15.41 -39.86 -2.22
CA ALA A 748 15.61 -41.30 -2.06
C ALA A 748 16.87 -41.77 -2.81
N LYS A 749 17.06 -41.33 -4.06
CA LYS A 749 18.22 -41.71 -4.88
C LYS A 749 19.54 -41.14 -4.35
N LEU A 750 19.50 -39.93 -3.79
CA LEU A 750 20.66 -39.26 -3.18
C LEU A 750 20.94 -39.72 -1.73
N ASN A 751 20.19 -40.69 -1.19
CA ASN A 751 20.27 -41.16 0.20
C ASN A 751 20.04 -40.07 1.26
N LEU A 752 19.24 -39.04 0.93
CA LEU A 752 18.86 -37.93 1.81
C LEU A 752 17.60 -38.27 2.63
N ASN A 753 17.74 -39.28 3.51
CA ASN A 753 16.63 -39.87 4.25
C ASN A 753 15.89 -38.89 5.17
N TYR A 754 16.61 -37.95 5.80
CA TYR A 754 15.98 -36.95 6.67
C TYR A 754 15.02 -36.05 5.88
N GLN A 755 15.46 -35.50 4.76
CA GLN A 755 14.67 -34.65 3.87
C GLN A 755 13.47 -35.42 3.31
N LEU A 756 13.68 -36.67 2.89
CA LEU A 756 12.59 -37.54 2.42
C LEU A 756 11.50 -37.72 3.49
N GLU A 757 11.88 -38.03 4.72
CA GLU A 757 10.91 -38.22 5.82
C GLU A 757 10.20 -36.92 6.22
N GLN A 758 10.87 -35.76 6.17
CA GLN A 758 10.19 -34.48 6.40
C GLN A 758 9.22 -34.12 5.28
N LEU A 759 9.59 -34.39 4.01
CA LEU A 759 8.71 -34.13 2.87
C LEU A 759 7.43 -34.98 2.96
N LYS A 760 7.55 -36.28 3.30
CA LYS A 760 6.42 -37.19 3.52
C LYS A 760 5.43 -36.70 4.59
N LYS A 761 5.86 -35.91 5.57
CA LYS A 761 4.95 -35.32 6.58
C LYS A 761 4.11 -34.17 6.03
N VAL A 762 4.59 -33.46 5.01
CA VAL A 762 3.93 -32.29 4.42
C VAL A 762 2.97 -32.66 3.29
N VAL A 763 3.28 -33.72 2.54
CA VAL A 763 2.46 -34.22 1.42
C VAL A 763 1.00 -34.56 1.82
N PRO A 764 0.69 -35.27 2.92
CA PRO A 764 -0.68 -35.72 3.24
C PRO A 764 -1.58 -34.63 3.86
N THR A 765 -1.34 -33.35 3.58
CA THR A 765 -2.20 -32.28 4.08
C THR A 765 -3.55 -32.28 3.36
N LYS A 766 -4.65 -32.15 4.11
CA LYS A 766 -6.02 -32.08 3.54
C LYS A 766 -6.17 -31.02 2.44
N ALA A 767 -5.36 -29.96 2.49
CA ALA A 767 -5.39 -28.87 1.53
C ALA A 767 -4.82 -29.25 0.14
N LEU A 768 -3.88 -30.20 0.07
CA LEU A 768 -3.25 -30.69 -1.15
C LEU A 768 -3.83 -32.01 -1.66
N ASN A 769 -4.98 -32.44 -1.12
CA ASN A 769 -5.60 -33.68 -1.55
C ASN A 769 -5.98 -33.59 -3.05
N PRO A 770 -5.51 -34.49 -3.92
CA PRO A 770 -5.86 -34.51 -5.34
C PRO A 770 -7.37 -34.61 -5.59
N ASN A 771 -8.12 -35.13 -4.60
CA ASN A 771 -9.58 -35.26 -4.65
C ASN A 771 -10.31 -33.96 -4.26
N ASN A 772 -9.60 -32.89 -3.87
CA ASN A 772 -10.24 -31.60 -3.61
C ASN A 772 -10.82 -31.02 -4.91
N CYS A 773 -11.85 -30.19 -4.78
CA CYS A 773 -12.35 -29.47 -5.95
C CYS A 773 -11.27 -28.53 -6.50
N TYR A 774 -11.28 -28.34 -7.83
CA TYR A 774 -10.28 -27.54 -8.54
C TYR A 774 -10.05 -26.16 -7.91
N LEU A 775 -11.12 -25.47 -7.49
CA LEU A 775 -11.03 -24.14 -6.87
C LEU A 775 -10.23 -24.14 -5.56
N ILE A 776 -10.45 -25.13 -4.69
CA ILE A 776 -9.72 -25.25 -3.42
C ILE A 776 -8.26 -25.61 -3.68
N ALA A 777 -8.01 -26.55 -4.59
CA ALA A 777 -6.66 -26.96 -4.96
C ALA A 777 -5.87 -25.78 -5.56
N GLN A 778 -6.48 -25.01 -6.46
CA GLN A 778 -5.87 -23.84 -7.08
C GLN A 778 -5.63 -22.73 -6.07
N GLU A 779 -6.58 -22.44 -5.18
CA GLU A 779 -6.42 -21.41 -4.16
C GLU A 779 -5.29 -21.75 -3.18
N GLU A 780 -5.18 -23.02 -2.77
CA GLU A 780 -4.08 -23.46 -1.91
C GLU A 780 -2.74 -23.38 -2.63
N LYS A 781 -2.68 -23.78 -3.91
CA LYS A 781 -1.48 -23.65 -4.76
C LYS A 781 -1.04 -22.20 -4.85
N ASP A 782 -1.95 -21.29 -5.16
CA ASP A 782 -1.67 -19.86 -5.25
C ASP A 782 -1.22 -19.29 -3.89
N ARG A 783 -1.90 -19.66 -2.79
CA ARG A 783 -1.54 -19.21 -1.45
C ARG A 783 -0.11 -19.60 -1.07
N ARG A 784 0.30 -20.84 -1.38
CA ARG A 784 1.65 -21.34 -1.12
C ARG A 784 2.69 -20.65 -2.01
N LYS A 785 2.41 -20.49 -3.32
CA LYS A 785 3.24 -19.72 -4.25
C LYS A 785 3.48 -18.28 -3.77
N MET A 786 2.42 -17.58 -3.35
CA MET A 786 2.56 -16.20 -2.87
C MET A 786 3.31 -16.11 -1.54
N ARG A 787 3.12 -17.08 -0.64
CA ARG A 787 3.92 -17.16 0.59
C ARG A 787 5.39 -17.44 0.29
N PHE A 788 5.67 -18.34 -0.66
CA PHE A 788 7.01 -18.62 -1.14
C PHE A 788 7.68 -17.37 -1.69
N MET A 789 7.00 -16.61 -2.55
CA MET A 789 7.54 -15.36 -3.10
C MET A 789 7.89 -14.34 -2.01
N ARG A 790 7.09 -14.21 -0.94
CA ARG A 790 7.42 -13.31 0.18
C ARG A 790 8.66 -13.76 0.94
N VAL A 791 8.81 -15.07 1.16
CA VAL A 791 9.99 -15.65 1.80
C VAL A 791 11.22 -15.42 0.92
N LEU A 792 11.09 -15.65 -0.39
CA LEU A 792 12.15 -15.42 -1.37
C LEU A 792 12.60 -13.94 -1.40
N CYS A 793 11.64 -13.01 -1.47
CA CYS A 793 11.94 -11.57 -1.41
C CYS A 793 12.64 -11.19 -0.10
N SER A 794 12.22 -11.76 1.03
CA SER A 794 12.88 -11.52 2.32
C SER A 794 14.32 -12.03 2.37
N HIS A 795 14.65 -13.07 1.58
CA HIS A 795 16.01 -13.60 1.48
C HIS A 795 16.94 -12.69 0.67
N PHE A 796 16.42 -12.02 -0.38
CA PHE A 796 17.23 -11.20 -1.28
C PHE A 796 17.24 -9.70 -0.94
N PHE A 797 16.24 -9.19 -0.22
CA PHE A 797 16.10 -7.77 0.14
C PHE A 797 16.42 -7.48 1.62
N ASP A 798 17.51 -8.05 2.16
CA ASP A 798 17.93 -7.87 3.56
C ASP A 798 17.53 -6.51 4.18
N ARG A 799 16.95 -6.54 5.40
CA ARG A 799 16.40 -5.41 6.18
C ARG A 799 17.44 -4.37 6.63
N ASN A 800 18.32 -3.93 5.75
CA ASN A 800 19.23 -2.81 5.95
C ASN A 800 18.94 -1.73 4.90
N ILE A 801 17.80 -1.06 5.06
CA ILE A 801 17.59 0.33 4.66
C ILE A 801 16.92 1.04 5.83
#